data_AF-A0AAD6J099-F1
#
_entry.id   AF-A0AAD6J099-F1
#
_cell.length_a   1.000
_cell.length_b   1.000
_cell.length_c   1.000
_cell.angle_alpha   90.00
_cell.angle_beta   90.00
_cell.angle_gamma   90.00
#
_symmetry.space_group_name_H-M   'P 1'
#
loop_
_entity.id
_entity.type
_entity.pdbx_description
1 polymer ?
#
loop_
_entity_poly.entity_id
_entity_poly.type
_entity_poly.pdbx_seq_one_letter_code
_entity_poly.pdbx_strand_id
1 'polypeptide(L)'
;MANTSNLSTIRNFTTASVGYPNMEEQQELPISGVKPTVTPPRTIPAGQSQIAERRRSKPDIVLRSEIPRISSGPAEITTPVSATFRPRSDSLISVEHPILELPLEESLLSPEIKEPRPDLLGPTHQELENRPAEAPLTKTPTIELPSLISTIPVKPLPEIVNEPQATISAADKETWDRTLPRVIRGIVSIKATTVRPFDTETAGDYTATGFVIDAQRGLILSNRHVVSPAPITAVAIFFNYEEVKLSPIYRDPVHDFGIFRYDPAALKHMVATEIPLRPDLARVGLDIKVVGNDAGEKLSILGSTLARLDRPAPVYGSDMYNDFNTFYFQAASGTSGGSSGSPVLNVQGEAIALNAGGSRSSQSSFYLPLDRVVRAVEMIKQGKPVPRGTLQTEFFHQSYDELKRLGLSDENMMACRERNSEATGLLTVRMVLKGGPAASPQPTNAANNTEEDPSVPVPGLEPSDILLTCNGKYITNFLGLWEIIDDSVGKEITVEVYRAKVLRKCTLKVQDLHSITPDRFLHFGGAVFHDASYQECRWYNEAIGNGTFCASSGFMMWSSYSRDFLVTKVDGKPTPNLEEFMKVIQSIPDYKRIQCMTRALGKSDDQLLMVDIDWHFYPASLFVRDDHEGVWRREDISPPAAIEEKKEGKLSPPGVDGENDSAIDLESVPSSPQSPESAPANNSAFIPQDPSPQLEEEVPDDEDIDEEDTPLELAIEELRCSMAYVRCFLPHTIYGYTSNMSYSGVGLVVAVDPIPLLFFDRTCVPTDMVDIRLTVANKNIPGRIVYMGDFVLLTFDKKLLPEGSKILVPEWDTKPLKVRDSVKIFGLTSDQLLSTKETTISSIGTNSNTWPCNPPRHRLINTENISIAEGASCWGGVIARMDQLKSIQKGEKVRVSAWLMTVSSQSSGTDSYWTQGIDLHRYVFPIVREIEEKKLTRYDHVTWDLGFEFSDVALPTVSTLGLSERRFNEYVKQAKKIRGIARPLIVETRMQPPKVSLTEEEEAKGLKVGDILLEIDSKPVYRVAQLTEYQFEGRETVPVLVLRNNEELLLNVPVVKSWPNTGDRVIQIFGAIVHASHAAAIEQVAKSARNVPLDSEGLYISGVSYGSPALDKMRPTFWILSIDDHPVSTIDDVLALARERCWAQGEYVRIKQVNRVGITSIASVKVDDRFWPLYQWRMSRDTGKWQMTKETGLQYGQEVSENNMPFFTSKAVALDVPETASEATSTDQELTPTATAPVAAPAEGVPAPTA
;
A
#
# COMPACT_ATOMS: atom_id res chain seq x y z
N MET A 1 -55.15 15.07 -40.83
CA MET A 1 -56.34 14.61 -41.59
C MET A 1 -55.95 13.37 -42.39
N ALA A 2 -56.92 12.56 -42.85
CA ALA A 2 -56.83 11.46 -43.84
C ALA A 2 -55.46 10.70 -43.98
N ASN A 3 -55.26 9.45 -43.57
CA ASN A 3 -56.07 8.21 -43.58
C ASN A 3 -56.29 7.59 -44.99
N THR A 4 -56.23 6.24 -45.06
CA THR A 4 -56.50 5.31 -46.20
C THR A 4 -55.49 5.26 -47.36
N SER A 5 -55.34 4.18 -48.18
CA SER A 5 -55.51 2.69 -48.06
C SER A 5 -55.10 2.03 -49.44
N ASN A 6 -55.05 0.71 -49.75
CA ASN A 6 -55.30 -0.57 -49.06
C ASN A 6 -54.77 -1.81 -49.88
N LEU A 7 -54.76 -3.01 -49.26
CA LEU A 7 -54.89 -4.37 -49.88
C LEU A 7 -53.76 -4.90 -50.82
N SER A 8 -53.62 -6.21 -51.13
CA SER A 8 -54.48 -7.42 -50.94
C SER A 8 -53.68 -8.72 -50.63
N THR A 9 -53.98 -9.50 -49.56
CA THR A 9 -54.84 -10.74 -49.52
C THR A 9 -54.15 -12.05 -50.03
N ILE A 10 -54.04 -13.17 -49.29
CA ILE A 10 -54.98 -14.32 -49.07
C ILE A 10 -54.44 -15.18 -47.88
N ARG A 11 -55.14 -15.39 -46.74
CA ARG A 11 -55.97 -16.57 -46.30
C ARG A 11 -55.20 -17.93 -46.14
N ASN A 12 -55.32 -18.74 -45.07
CA ASN A 12 -56.50 -19.19 -44.26
C ASN A 12 -56.18 -19.69 -42.80
N PHE A 13 -57.19 -19.64 -41.91
CA PHE A 13 -57.54 -20.45 -40.68
C PHE A 13 -56.48 -21.38 -39.99
N THR A 14 -56.15 -21.39 -38.67
CA THR A 14 -56.90 -21.48 -37.35
C THR A 14 -57.54 -22.87 -37.06
N THR A 15 -57.58 -23.51 -35.87
CA THR A 15 -57.23 -23.31 -34.41
C THR A 15 -57.60 -24.63 -33.63
N ALA A 16 -57.25 -24.99 -32.37
CA ALA A 16 -56.25 -24.62 -31.34
C ALA A 16 -56.33 -25.56 -30.07
N SER A 17 -55.41 -25.38 -29.09
CA SER A 17 -55.45 -25.70 -27.63
C SER A 17 -55.55 -27.15 -27.04
N VAL A 18 -54.55 -27.48 -26.19
CA VAL A 18 -54.52 -28.43 -25.02
C VAL A 18 -54.66 -29.96 -25.23
N GLY A 19 -53.67 -30.75 -24.76
CA GLY A 19 -53.80 -32.19 -24.46
C GLY A 19 -52.50 -33.00 -24.31
N TYR A 20 -52.39 -33.80 -23.24
CA TYR A 20 -51.54 -35.02 -23.08
C TYR A 20 -52.31 -36.26 -23.67
N PRO A 21 -51.80 -37.54 -23.76
CA PRO A 21 -50.50 -38.14 -23.36
C PRO A 21 -49.84 -39.18 -24.35
N ASN A 22 -48.69 -39.76 -23.94
CA ASN A 22 -48.27 -41.20 -24.01
C ASN A 22 -47.89 -42.00 -25.30
N MET A 23 -46.95 -42.96 -25.07
CA MET A 23 -46.81 -44.34 -25.63
C MET A 23 -46.29 -44.57 -27.08
N GLU A 24 -45.63 -45.69 -27.44
CA GLU A 24 -44.71 -46.64 -26.75
C GLU A 24 -44.04 -47.65 -27.74
N GLU A 25 -43.57 -48.81 -27.23
CA GLU A 25 -43.06 -50.04 -27.88
C GLU A 25 -41.54 -50.13 -28.17
N GLN A 26 -40.81 -51.23 -27.90
CA GLN A 26 -40.97 -52.45 -27.05
C GLN A 26 -39.54 -53.09 -26.89
N GLN A 27 -39.16 -54.03 -26.01
CA GLN A 27 -39.84 -55.20 -25.40
C GLN A 27 -39.36 -55.50 -23.95
N GLU A 28 -40.31 -55.89 -23.08
CA GLU A 28 -40.34 -57.07 -22.16
C GLU A 28 -39.14 -57.54 -21.29
N LEU A 29 -39.26 -58.10 -20.06
CA LEU A 29 -40.32 -58.26 -19.01
C LEU A 29 -39.63 -58.59 -17.62
N PRO A 30 -40.32 -58.77 -16.46
CA PRO A 30 -39.81 -58.37 -15.12
C PRO A 30 -39.81 -59.47 -14.02
N ILE A 31 -39.67 -59.08 -12.73
CA ILE A 31 -40.63 -59.41 -11.62
C ILE A 31 -40.37 -58.55 -10.34
N SER A 32 -41.39 -58.45 -9.48
CA SER A 32 -41.58 -57.59 -8.27
C SER A 32 -40.62 -57.84 -7.06
N GLY A 33 -40.58 -57.03 -5.98
CA GLY A 33 -41.61 -56.11 -5.44
C GLY A 33 -41.19 -55.11 -4.31
N VAL A 34 -42.04 -54.95 -3.29
CA VAL A 34 -42.42 -53.64 -2.66
C VAL A 34 -42.87 -53.86 -1.18
N LYS A 35 -42.77 -52.97 -0.15
CA LYS A 35 -42.56 -51.49 0.02
C LYS A 35 -41.63 -51.18 1.27
N PRO A 36 -41.75 -50.17 2.20
CA PRO A 36 -40.61 -49.70 3.05
C PRO A 36 -40.88 -49.69 4.60
N THR A 37 -40.00 -49.06 5.42
CA THR A 37 -40.29 -48.05 6.49
C THR A 37 -39.07 -47.81 7.44
N VAL A 38 -39.06 -46.63 8.08
CA VAL A 38 -38.01 -45.85 8.79
C VAL A 38 -37.53 -46.37 10.19
N THR A 39 -36.21 -46.24 10.50
CA THR A 39 -35.52 -46.20 11.85
C THR A 39 -35.53 -47.42 12.82
N PRO A 40 -34.62 -47.50 13.84
CA PRO A 40 -33.20 -47.10 13.93
C PRO A 40 -32.24 -48.25 14.43
N PRO A 41 -31.41 -48.25 15.53
CA PRO A 41 -30.09 -48.93 15.50
C PRO A 41 -29.83 -50.08 16.51
N ARG A 42 -28.85 -50.99 16.24
CA ARG A 42 -27.98 -51.61 17.29
C ARG A 42 -26.77 -52.45 16.80
N THR A 43 -25.98 -52.89 17.78
CA THR A 43 -24.59 -53.40 17.80
C THR A 43 -24.39 -54.94 17.73
N ILE A 44 -23.28 -55.38 17.12
CA ILE A 44 -22.24 -56.37 17.59
C ILE A 44 -22.71 -57.66 18.31
N PRO A 45 -22.40 -58.87 17.78
CA PRO A 45 -21.32 -59.74 18.34
C PRO A 45 -20.64 -60.69 17.30
N ALA A 46 -19.73 -61.63 17.62
CA ALA A 46 -18.51 -61.66 18.47
C ALA A 46 -17.74 -63.00 18.24
N GLY A 47 -16.43 -63.06 18.51
CA GLY A 47 -15.60 -64.29 18.40
C GLY A 47 -14.46 -64.31 19.43
N GLN A 48 -14.00 -65.49 19.87
CA GLN A 48 -13.20 -65.66 21.10
C GLN A 48 -11.74 -66.08 20.89
N SER A 49 -10.83 -65.64 21.76
CA SER A 49 -10.09 -66.58 22.66
C SER A 49 -9.34 -65.91 23.85
N GLN A 50 -9.78 -66.25 25.07
CA GLN A 50 -9.02 -66.59 26.30
C GLN A 50 -7.90 -65.71 26.96
N ILE A 51 -8.17 -65.41 28.24
CA ILE A 51 -7.31 -65.60 29.47
C ILE A 51 -6.49 -64.42 30.07
N ALA A 52 -6.44 -64.43 31.42
CA ALA A 52 -5.55 -63.72 32.39
C ALA A 52 -5.88 -62.27 32.88
N GLU A 53 -6.64 -62.23 33.98
CA GLU A 53 -6.44 -61.50 35.27
C GLU A 53 -5.18 -60.59 35.49
N ARG A 54 -5.16 -59.51 36.31
CA ARG A 54 -6.14 -58.88 37.25
C ARG A 54 -5.70 -57.49 37.79
N ARG A 55 -6.70 -56.68 38.22
CA ARG A 55 -6.71 -55.71 39.36
C ARG A 55 -5.93 -54.35 39.34
N ARG A 56 -6.75 -53.28 39.20
CA ARG A 56 -6.92 -52.10 40.11
C ARG A 56 -5.85 -50.99 40.26
N SER A 57 -6.41 -49.78 40.42
CA SER A 57 -5.94 -48.58 41.18
C SER A 57 -5.43 -47.37 40.36
N LYS A 58 -6.00 -46.21 40.68
CA LYS A 58 -5.52 -44.83 40.43
C LYS A 58 -4.52 -44.41 41.55
N PRO A 59 -3.87 -43.23 41.53
CA PRO A 59 -3.80 -42.16 40.50
C PRO A 59 -2.34 -41.70 40.18
N ASP A 60 -2.22 -40.49 39.61
CA ASP A 60 -1.23 -39.43 39.93
C ASP A 60 -0.03 -39.11 38.99
N ILE A 61 0.11 -37.79 38.76
CA ILE A 61 1.30 -36.96 38.42
C ILE A 61 1.97 -37.17 37.03
N VAL A 62 1.86 -36.15 36.16
CA VAL A 62 2.95 -35.31 35.56
C VAL A 62 2.34 -34.40 34.46
N LEU A 63 2.68 -33.11 34.48
CA LEU A 63 2.42 -32.17 33.36
C LEU A 63 3.54 -32.26 32.32
N ARG A 64 3.24 -32.74 31.09
CA ARG A 64 3.94 -32.36 29.85
C ARG A 64 3.02 -32.48 28.64
N SER A 65 2.73 -31.37 27.97
CA SER A 65 2.10 -31.34 26.65
C SER A 65 3.17 -31.08 25.58
N GLU A 66 3.96 -32.11 25.28
CA GLU A 66 4.89 -32.07 24.14
C GLU A 66 4.08 -32.21 22.83
N ILE A 67 4.36 -31.33 21.86
CA ILE A 67 3.64 -31.32 20.57
C ILE A 67 4.20 -32.47 19.70
N PRO A 68 3.36 -33.39 19.19
CA PRO A 68 3.84 -34.51 18.40
C PRO A 68 4.33 -34.05 17.02
N ARG A 69 5.59 -34.36 16.68
CA ARG A 69 6.05 -34.39 15.29
C ARG A 69 5.38 -35.58 14.59
N ILE A 70 4.70 -35.34 13.48
CA ILE A 70 4.25 -36.38 12.54
C ILE A 70 5.19 -36.37 11.33
N SER A 71 5.57 -37.56 10.85
CA SER A 71 6.57 -37.77 9.81
C SER A 71 6.01 -37.61 8.39
N SER A 72 6.93 -37.35 7.45
CA SER A 72 6.72 -37.14 6.02
C SER A 72 6.06 -38.30 5.27
N GLY A 73 5.13 -37.97 4.36
CA GLY A 73 4.77 -38.73 3.16
C GLY A 73 5.11 -37.91 1.91
N PRO A 74 5.09 -38.50 0.70
CA PRO A 74 5.72 -37.92 -0.50
C PRO A 74 5.02 -36.66 -1.03
N ALA A 75 5.80 -35.80 -1.70
CA ALA A 75 5.38 -34.47 -2.14
C ALA A 75 4.84 -34.44 -3.58
N GLU A 76 3.73 -33.73 -3.78
CA GLU A 76 3.36 -33.18 -5.09
C GLU A 76 4.05 -31.82 -5.27
N ILE A 77 4.94 -31.70 -6.25
CA ILE A 77 5.67 -30.45 -6.53
C ILE A 77 4.74 -29.50 -7.27
N THR A 78 4.01 -28.67 -6.52
CA THR A 78 3.30 -27.49 -7.03
C THR A 78 4.12 -26.24 -6.72
N THR A 79 4.57 -25.54 -7.77
CA THR A 79 5.31 -24.28 -7.64
C THR A 79 4.36 -23.14 -7.25
N PRO A 80 4.57 -22.44 -6.11
CA PRO A 80 3.65 -21.42 -5.65
C PRO A 80 3.90 -20.08 -6.34
N VAL A 81 2.92 -19.61 -7.12
CA VAL A 81 2.89 -18.24 -7.66
C VAL A 81 1.63 -17.52 -7.16
N SER A 82 1.83 -16.35 -6.55
CA SER A 82 0.79 -15.35 -6.22
C SER A 82 -0.41 -15.84 -5.37
N ALA A 83 -0.15 -16.18 -4.11
CA ALA A 83 -1.21 -16.12 -3.08
C ALA A 83 -1.41 -14.65 -2.65
N THR A 84 -2.43 -13.97 -3.20
CA THR A 84 -2.68 -12.54 -2.95
C THR A 84 -3.17 -12.27 -1.53
N PHE A 85 -2.29 -11.81 -0.63
CA PHE A 85 -2.70 -11.30 0.67
C PHE A 85 -3.18 -9.84 0.52
N ARG A 86 -4.50 -9.62 0.46
CA ARG A 86 -5.06 -8.26 0.60
C ARG A 86 -4.73 -7.74 2.01
N PRO A 87 -4.19 -6.52 2.18
CA PRO A 87 -4.29 -5.85 3.47
C PRO A 87 -5.78 -5.67 3.79
N ARG A 88 -6.22 -6.13 4.95
CA ARG A 88 -7.63 -6.02 5.37
C ARG A 88 -7.91 -4.64 5.94
N SER A 89 -8.25 -3.70 5.07
CA SER A 89 -8.93 -2.46 5.44
C SER A 89 -10.44 -2.60 5.23
N ASP A 90 -11.21 -2.56 6.32
CA ASP A 90 -12.67 -2.57 6.29
C ASP A 90 -13.21 -1.18 5.87
N SER A 91 -13.09 -0.84 4.58
CA SER A 91 -13.59 0.43 4.00
C SER A 91 -13.83 0.38 2.48
N LEU A 92 -14.24 -0.76 1.94
CA LEU A 92 -14.82 -0.86 0.59
C LEU A 92 -16.21 -1.49 0.66
N ILE A 93 -17.21 -0.66 0.96
CA ILE A 93 -18.62 -1.04 0.74
C ILE A 93 -18.88 -0.95 -0.76
N SER A 94 -18.85 -2.11 -1.43
CA SER A 94 -19.42 -2.26 -2.77
C SER A 94 -20.95 -2.14 -2.66
N VAL A 95 -21.48 -0.92 -2.78
CA VAL A 95 -22.93 -0.69 -2.89
C VAL A 95 -23.39 -1.12 -4.28
N GLU A 96 -23.58 -2.42 -4.46
CA GLU A 96 -24.33 -2.97 -5.58
C GLU A 96 -25.80 -2.57 -5.42
N HIS A 97 -26.21 -1.49 -6.09
CA HIS A 97 -27.63 -1.18 -6.25
C HIS A 97 -28.23 -2.14 -7.30
N PRO A 98 -29.14 -3.05 -6.94
CA PRO A 98 -29.88 -3.82 -7.92
C PRO A 98 -30.79 -2.88 -8.72
N ILE A 99 -30.60 -2.83 -10.04
CA ILE A 99 -31.42 -2.03 -10.93
C ILE A 99 -32.81 -2.66 -11.03
N LEU A 100 -33.79 -2.07 -10.35
CA LEU A 100 -35.21 -2.33 -10.59
C LEU A 100 -35.70 -1.39 -11.68
N GLU A 101 -35.83 -1.90 -12.90
CA GLU A 101 -36.49 -1.18 -13.98
C GLU A 101 -38.00 -1.05 -13.69
N LEU A 102 -38.48 0.20 -13.60
CA LEU A 102 -39.89 0.54 -13.71
C LEU A 102 -40.02 1.70 -14.70
N PRO A 103 -40.95 1.64 -15.68
CA PRO A 103 -41.06 2.65 -16.72
C PRO A 103 -41.66 3.96 -16.20
N LEU A 104 -41.21 5.07 -16.76
CA LEU A 104 -41.84 6.39 -16.61
C LEU A 104 -43.05 6.50 -17.55
N GLU A 105 -44.20 6.86 -17.01
CA GLU A 105 -45.24 7.59 -17.75
C GLU A 105 -45.28 9.06 -17.29
N GLU A 106 -45.78 9.94 -18.15
CA GLU A 106 -45.62 11.39 -18.02
C GLU A 106 -46.72 12.09 -17.21
N SER A 107 -46.40 13.30 -16.74
CA SER A 107 -47.06 14.56 -17.16
C SER A 107 -47.71 15.47 -16.09
N LEU A 108 -47.81 16.75 -16.49
CA LEU A 108 -48.63 17.86 -15.97
C LEU A 108 -48.35 18.49 -14.57
N LEU A 109 -47.35 19.37 -14.57
CA LEU A 109 -47.52 20.83 -14.44
C LEU A 109 -48.56 21.46 -13.46
N SER A 110 -48.01 22.29 -12.57
CA SER A 110 -48.49 23.62 -12.10
C SER A 110 -49.30 23.73 -10.78
N PRO A 111 -49.07 24.79 -9.97
CA PRO A 111 -49.69 24.99 -8.64
C PRO A 111 -50.73 26.12 -8.57
N GLU A 112 -51.53 26.20 -7.49
CA GLU A 112 -52.00 27.48 -6.90
C GLU A 112 -52.56 27.37 -5.45
N ILE A 113 -51.92 28.10 -4.51
CA ILE A 113 -52.51 29.06 -3.54
C ILE A 113 -53.53 28.64 -2.42
N LYS A 114 -53.33 29.26 -1.23
CA LYS A 114 -54.24 29.59 -0.07
C LYS A 114 -54.38 28.69 1.19
N GLU A 115 -53.89 29.26 2.30
CA GLU A 115 -54.48 29.22 3.66
C GLU A 115 -55.86 29.97 3.73
N PRO A 116 -56.71 29.91 4.81
CA PRO A 116 -56.38 29.63 6.23
C PRO A 116 -57.40 28.80 7.10
N ARG A 117 -56.99 28.56 8.37
CA ARG A 117 -57.70 28.51 9.70
C ARG A 117 -59.27 28.59 9.82
N PRO A 118 -59.91 28.20 10.97
CA PRO A 118 -59.52 27.29 12.09
C PRO A 118 -60.68 26.42 12.72
N ASP A 119 -60.38 25.78 13.86
CA ASP A 119 -61.22 25.56 15.07
C ASP A 119 -62.31 24.45 15.25
N LEU A 120 -62.24 23.85 16.46
CA LEU A 120 -63.30 23.32 17.37
C LEU A 120 -64.24 22.14 16.96
N LEU A 121 -64.17 21.04 17.73
CA LEU A 121 -65.24 20.55 18.66
C LEU A 121 -64.93 19.17 19.32
N GLY A 122 -65.45 18.95 20.54
CA GLY A 122 -65.64 17.62 21.20
C GLY A 122 -67.15 17.39 21.45
N PRO A 123 -67.62 16.62 22.46
CA PRO A 123 -66.91 15.78 23.48
C PRO A 123 -67.58 14.39 23.73
N THR A 124 -67.14 13.62 24.74
CA THR A 124 -68.00 12.85 25.71
C THR A 124 -67.17 12.16 26.82
N HIS A 125 -67.80 11.73 27.94
CA HIS A 125 -67.15 11.34 29.23
C HIS A 125 -67.30 9.87 29.65
N GLN A 126 -66.31 9.38 30.41
CA GLN A 126 -66.37 8.59 31.68
C GLN A 126 -64.91 8.18 32.06
N GLU A 127 -64.32 8.40 33.24
CA GLU A 127 -64.76 8.90 34.57
C GLU A 127 -65.73 7.97 35.34
N LEU A 128 -65.61 7.73 36.66
CA LEU A 128 -64.75 8.27 37.73
C LEU A 128 -64.11 7.09 38.55
N GLU A 129 -63.30 7.19 39.61
CA GLU A 129 -62.59 8.22 40.43
C GLU A 129 -61.36 7.51 41.10
N ASN A 130 -60.56 7.92 42.11
CA ASN A 130 -60.47 8.94 43.19
C ASN A 130 -58.96 9.38 43.27
N ARG A 131 -58.47 10.54 43.76
CA ARG A 131 -58.89 11.55 44.77
C ARG A 131 -58.75 11.02 46.23
N PRO A 132 -58.58 11.82 47.32
CA PRO A 132 -58.74 13.29 47.49
C PRO A 132 -57.42 14.11 47.39
N ALA A 133 -57.39 15.34 46.83
CA ALA A 133 -57.65 16.69 47.41
C ALA A 133 -56.43 17.31 48.16
N GLU A 134 -56.15 18.64 48.22
CA GLU A 134 -56.85 19.88 47.80
C GLU A 134 -55.83 21.06 47.53
N ALA A 135 -56.23 22.36 47.42
CA ALA A 135 -55.39 23.52 46.99
C ALA A 135 -55.78 24.87 47.70
N PRO A 136 -55.55 26.15 47.25
CA PRO A 136 -54.54 26.85 46.39
C PRO A 136 -54.06 28.28 46.94
N LEU A 137 -53.43 29.15 46.09
CA LEU A 137 -53.47 30.67 46.04
C LEU A 137 -52.32 31.65 46.50
N THR A 138 -51.52 32.15 45.52
CA THR A 138 -51.21 33.59 45.13
C THR A 138 -50.39 34.65 45.96
N LYS A 139 -49.64 35.49 45.18
CA LYS A 139 -49.28 36.96 45.28
C LYS A 139 -47.86 37.46 45.68
N THR A 140 -47.39 38.49 44.95
CA THR A 140 -46.19 39.39 45.07
C THR A 140 -46.60 40.79 45.66
N PRO A 141 -45.71 41.72 46.17
CA PRO A 141 -44.63 42.42 45.40
C PRO A 141 -43.37 43.06 46.11
N THR A 142 -42.29 43.26 45.32
CA THR A 142 -41.26 44.36 45.15
C THR A 142 -40.72 45.34 46.25
N ILE A 143 -39.39 45.67 46.18
CA ILE A 143 -38.62 46.97 46.42
C ILE A 143 -37.38 46.99 47.42
N GLU A 144 -36.20 47.30 46.85
CA GLU A 144 -34.93 48.06 47.22
C GLU A 144 -34.23 48.17 48.63
N LEU A 145 -32.90 47.82 48.65
CA LEU A 145 -31.63 48.56 49.04
C LEU A 145 -31.56 49.65 50.18
N PRO A 146 -30.37 50.07 50.73
CA PRO A 146 -29.08 49.39 51.09
C PRO A 146 -28.38 49.92 52.42
N SER A 147 -27.07 49.63 52.63
CA SER A 147 -26.03 50.34 53.48
C SER A 147 -25.89 50.07 55.02
N LEU A 148 -24.76 50.23 55.75
CA LEU A 148 -23.28 50.29 55.49
C LEU A 148 -22.42 50.18 56.82
N ILE A 149 -21.25 49.49 56.77
CA ILE A 149 -19.95 49.71 57.51
C ILE A 149 -19.78 49.44 59.06
N SER A 150 -18.53 49.03 59.43
CA SER A 150 -17.84 48.99 60.76
C SER A 150 -18.05 47.73 61.64
N THR A 151 -17.07 47.13 62.35
CA THR A 151 -15.61 47.41 62.56
C THR A 151 -14.81 46.09 62.81
N ILE A 152 -13.48 46.15 63.02
CA ILE A 152 -12.47 45.05 63.04
C ILE A 152 -11.72 45.04 64.42
N PRO A 153 -11.00 43.99 64.92
CA PRO A 153 -11.06 42.51 64.79
C PRO A 153 -11.21 41.78 66.16
N VAL A 154 -11.12 40.43 66.19
CA VAL A 154 -10.17 39.62 67.00
C VAL A 154 -10.29 38.13 66.61
N LYS A 155 -9.23 37.32 66.77
CA LYS A 155 -9.22 35.86 66.50
C LYS A 155 -8.70 35.09 67.72
N PRO A 156 -9.37 34.00 68.12
CA PRO A 156 -8.69 32.70 68.21
C PRO A 156 -9.48 31.57 67.52
N LEU A 157 -8.83 30.42 67.30
CA LEU A 157 -9.50 29.18 66.86
C LEU A 157 -10.32 28.57 68.01
N PRO A 158 -11.45 27.90 67.72
CA PRO A 158 -11.42 26.44 67.90
C PRO A 158 -12.28 25.63 66.90
N GLU A 159 -11.95 24.33 66.86
CA GLU A 159 -12.83 23.14 66.71
C GLU A 159 -13.74 22.92 65.48
N ILE A 160 -13.89 21.63 65.15
CA ILE A 160 -14.72 21.10 64.06
C ILE A 160 -16.14 20.91 64.60
N VAL A 161 -17.11 21.63 64.03
CA VAL A 161 -18.54 21.43 64.29
C VAL A 161 -19.23 21.09 62.98
N ASN A 162 -19.97 19.98 62.94
CA ASN A 162 -20.82 19.63 61.80
C ASN A 162 -22.05 20.56 61.79
N GLU A 163 -22.13 21.48 60.83
CA GLU A 163 -23.38 22.18 60.54
C GLU A 163 -24.31 21.34 59.63
N PRO A 164 -25.64 21.57 59.67
CA PRO A 164 -26.60 20.69 59.01
C PRO A 164 -26.59 20.84 57.49
N GLN A 165 -26.91 19.75 56.78
CA GLN A 165 -27.17 19.81 55.34
C GLN A 165 -28.36 20.74 55.04
N ALA A 166 -28.09 21.87 54.40
CA ALA A 166 -29.12 22.69 53.78
C ALA A 166 -29.88 21.85 52.75
N THR A 167 -31.21 21.82 52.85
CA THR A 167 -32.04 20.92 52.04
C THR A 167 -32.16 21.46 50.62
N ILE A 168 -31.34 20.94 49.71
CA ILE A 168 -31.36 21.29 48.28
C ILE A 168 -32.76 21.03 47.72
N SER A 169 -33.33 22.02 47.02
CA SER A 169 -34.66 21.91 46.42
C SER A 169 -34.69 20.80 45.36
N ALA A 170 -35.83 20.13 45.22
CA ALA A 170 -36.02 19.11 44.18
C ALA A 170 -35.88 19.67 42.75
N ALA A 171 -35.97 21.00 42.57
CA ALA A 171 -35.74 21.69 41.29
C ALA A 171 -34.25 21.86 40.92
N ASP A 172 -33.33 21.74 41.89
CA ASP A 172 -31.90 22.03 41.72
C ASP A 172 -31.05 20.79 41.44
N LYS A 173 -31.65 19.59 41.38
CA LYS A 173 -30.95 18.41 40.87
C LYS A 173 -30.73 18.55 39.37
N GLU A 174 -29.47 18.44 38.96
CA GLU A 174 -29.08 18.40 37.56
C GLU A 174 -29.52 17.07 36.93
N THR A 175 -30.03 17.13 35.71
CA THR A 175 -30.60 16.00 34.98
C THR A 175 -30.04 15.94 33.57
N TRP A 176 -29.98 14.74 32.99
CA TRP A 176 -29.42 14.54 31.64
C TRP A 176 -30.01 15.46 30.57
N ASP A 177 -31.29 15.82 30.66
CA ASP A 177 -31.97 16.72 29.71
C ASP A 177 -31.48 18.17 29.82
N ARG A 178 -30.96 18.58 30.98
CA ARG A 178 -30.30 19.88 31.20
C ARG A 178 -28.81 19.81 30.84
N THR A 179 -28.15 18.70 31.16
CA THR A 179 -26.71 18.49 30.96
C THR A 179 -26.33 18.33 29.49
N LEU A 180 -27.05 17.48 28.74
CA LEU A 180 -26.68 17.13 27.36
C LEU A 180 -26.61 18.36 26.42
N PRO A 181 -27.62 19.27 26.37
CA PRO A 181 -27.54 20.47 25.53
C PRO A 181 -26.41 21.46 25.89
N ARG A 182 -25.86 21.36 27.11
CA ARG A 182 -24.70 22.15 27.57
C ARG A 182 -23.38 21.51 27.12
N VAL A 183 -23.18 20.23 27.40
CA VAL A 183 -21.90 19.53 27.13
C VAL A 183 -21.67 19.22 25.65
N ILE A 184 -22.73 19.01 24.85
CA ILE A 184 -22.61 18.72 23.41
C ILE A 184 -21.88 19.84 22.65
N ARG A 185 -21.95 21.09 23.11
CA ARG A 185 -21.19 22.23 22.55
C ARG A 185 -19.68 22.18 22.83
N GLY A 186 -19.24 21.28 23.71
CA GLY A 186 -17.84 20.99 24.00
C GLY A 186 -17.31 19.76 23.29
N ILE A 187 -18.14 19.04 22.52
CA ILE A 187 -17.80 17.77 21.88
C ILE A 187 -17.72 17.98 20.37
N VAL A 188 -16.68 17.42 19.75
CA VAL A 188 -16.38 17.59 18.32
C VAL A 188 -16.27 16.24 17.62
N SER A 189 -16.71 16.20 16.37
CA SER A 189 -16.28 15.15 15.43
C SER A 189 -14.91 15.54 14.89
N ILE A 190 -13.95 14.62 14.90
CA ILE A 190 -12.62 14.84 14.31
C ILE A 190 -12.57 14.10 12.98
N LYS A 191 -12.23 14.80 11.90
CA LYS A 191 -11.77 14.19 10.63
C LYS A 191 -10.25 14.35 10.58
N ALA A 192 -9.53 13.26 10.30
CA ALA A 192 -8.08 13.29 10.21
C ALA A 192 -7.54 12.35 9.13
N THR A 193 -6.37 12.72 8.60
CA THR A 193 -5.63 12.00 7.57
C THR A 193 -4.23 11.72 8.09
N THR A 194 -3.86 10.45 8.24
CA THR A 194 -2.46 10.04 8.48
C THR A 194 -1.72 10.02 7.15
N VAL A 195 -0.66 10.82 7.06
CA VAL A 195 -0.03 11.22 5.80
C VAL A 195 1.12 10.28 5.37
N ARG A 196 1.77 9.61 6.32
CA ARG A 196 2.74 8.52 6.11
C ARG A 196 2.61 7.49 7.23
N PRO A 197 2.88 6.19 6.99
CA PRO A 197 3.02 5.20 8.06
C PRO A 197 4.19 5.58 8.98
N PHE A 198 4.04 5.43 10.29
CA PHE A 198 5.03 5.82 11.29
C PHE A 198 4.67 5.23 12.66
N ASP A 199 5.65 4.70 13.38
CA ASP A 199 5.39 3.86 14.57
C ASP A 199 4.34 2.79 14.20
N THR A 200 3.34 2.58 15.05
CA THR A 200 2.29 1.57 14.90
C THR A 200 1.11 2.02 14.01
N GLU A 201 1.26 3.12 13.26
CA GLU A 201 0.19 3.77 12.49
C GLU A 201 0.35 3.60 10.97
N THR A 202 -0.77 3.58 10.25
CA THR A 202 -0.79 3.47 8.78
C THR A 202 -1.39 4.71 8.11
N ALA A 203 -0.95 5.02 6.89
CA ALA A 203 -1.48 6.16 6.13
C ALA A 203 -2.90 5.91 5.60
N GLY A 204 -3.80 6.87 5.79
CA GLY A 204 -5.21 6.77 5.46
C GLY A 204 -6.07 7.82 6.18
N ASP A 205 -7.35 7.87 5.83
CA ASP A 205 -8.34 8.79 6.42
C ASP A 205 -9.18 8.09 7.50
N TYR A 206 -9.51 8.82 8.58
CA TYR A 206 -10.37 8.32 9.66
C TYR A 206 -11.25 9.42 10.26
N THR A 207 -12.32 9.00 10.94
CA THR A 207 -13.16 9.87 11.77
C THR A 207 -13.17 9.39 13.22
N ALA A 208 -13.28 10.34 14.14
CA ALA A 208 -13.22 10.10 15.58
C ALA A 208 -14.04 11.15 16.35
N THR A 209 -13.92 11.15 17.68
CA THR A 209 -14.47 12.16 18.59
C THR A 209 -13.34 12.83 19.37
N GLY A 210 -13.57 14.07 19.83
CA GLY A 210 -12.79 14.68 20.90
C GLY A 210 -13.66 15.65 21.71
N PHE A 211 -13.12 16.21 22.78
CA PHE A 211 -13.84 17.21 23.57
C PHE A 211 -12.94 18.29 24.22
N VAL A 212 -13.50 19.47 24.43
CA VAL A 212 -12.79 20.67 24.89
C VAL A 212 -12.53 20.63 26.41
N ILE A 213 -11.26 20.76 26.77
CA ILE A 213 -10.72 20.69 28.15
C ILE A 213 -9.99 21.98 28.60
N ASP A 214 -9.89 22.96 27.69
CA ASP A 214 -9.57 24.36 27.98
C ASP A 214 -10.15 25.22 26.86
N ALA A 215 -11.24 25.95 27.12
CA ALA A 215 -11.87 26.77 26.10
C ALA A 215 -11.08 28.07 25.78
N GLN A 216 -10.18 28.50 26.68
CA GLN A 216 -9.38 29.72 26.50
C GLN A 216 -8.09 29.46 25.71
N ARG A 217 -7.46 28.30 25.94
CA ARG A 217 -6.26 27.83 25.23
C ARG A 217 -6.59 26.97 24.00
N GLY A 218 -7.86 26.71 23.74
CA GLY A 218 -8.32 25.88 22.62
C GLY A 218 -7.84 24.42 22.72
N LEU A 219 -7.88 23.81 23.91
CA LEU A 219 -7.39 22.43 24.09
C LEU A 219 -8.52 21.40 23.95
N ILE A 220 -8.28 20.36 23.16
CA ILE A 220 -9.18 19.22 22.93
C ILE A 220 -8.46 17.92 23.32
N LEU A 221 -9.12 17.10 24.14
CA LEU A 221 -8.69 15.74 24.46
C LEU A 221 -9.25 14.73 23.44
N SER A 222 -8.43 13.75 23.06
CA SER A 222 -8.87 12.52 22.37
C SER A 222 -7.87 11.37 22.66
N ASN A 223 -8.04 10.22 22.00
CA ASN A 223 -7.15 9.06 22.16
C ASN A 223 -5.78 9.26 21.47
N ARG A 224 -4.75 8.49 21.85
CA ARG A 224 -3.42 8.53 21.22
C ARG A 224 -3.52 8.18 19.75
N HIS A 225 -4.27 7.13 19.41
CA HIS A 225 -4.48 6.71 18.01
C HIS A 225 -5.28 7.75 17.20
N VAL A 226 -6.06 8.63 17.86
CA VAL A 226 -6.79 9.72 17.17
C VAL A 226 -5.91 10.95 16.95
N VAL A 227 -5.03 11.28 17.89
CA VAL A 227 -4.03 12.36 17.75
C VAL A 227 -2.81 11.92 16.94
N SER A 228 -2.63 10.60 16.80
CA SER A 228 -1.64 9.82 16.02
C SER A 228 -0.17 10.21 16.20
N PRO A 229 0.75 9.30 16.60
CA PRO A 229 2.20 9.58 16.62
C PRO A 229 2.76 9.98 15.25
N ALA A 230 2.07 9.61 14.17
CA ALA A 230 2.42 9.87 12.79
C ALA A 230 2.20 11.34 12.34
N PRO A 231 2.71 11.73 11.15
CA PRO A 231 2.26 12.96 10.50
C PRO A 231 0.79 12.92 10.14
N ILE A 232 0.00 13.84 10.71
CA ILE A 232 -1.43 13.99 10.43
C ILE A 232 -1.81 15.39 9.96
N THR A 233 -2.89 15.47 9.18
CA THR A 233 -3.72 16.68 9.04
C THR A 233 -5.07 16.42 9.67
N ALA A 234 -5.55 17.30 10.56
CA ALA A 234 -6.82 17.10 11.28
C ALA A 234 -7.67 18.38 11.36
N VAL A 235 -9.00 18.20 11.41
CA VAL A 235 -9.99 19.25 11.67
C VAL A 235 -11.02 18.77 12.70
N ALA A 236 -11.44 19.66 13.59
CA ALA A 236 -12.58 19.48 14.48
C ALA A 236 -13.83 20.10 13.84
N ILE A 237 -14.94 19.39 13.93
CA ILE A 237 -16.26 19.83 13.49
C ILE A 237 -17.12 19.96 14.73
N PHE A 238 -17.53 21.18 15.02
CA PHE A 238 -18.36 21.48 16.19
C PHE A 238 -19.84 21.21 15.90
N PHE A 239 -20.67 21.20 16.94
CA PHE A 239 -22.10 20.87 16.86
C PHE A 239 -22.90 21.73 15.86
N ASN A 240 -22.43 22.93 15.53
CA ASN A 240 -23.03 23.83 14.53
C ASN A 240 -22.46 23.67 13.10
N TYR A 241 -21.62 22.66 12.86
CA TYR A 241 -20.89 22.40 11.62
C TYR A 241 -19.80 23.44 11.24
N GLU A 242 -19.34 24.28 12.17
CA GLU A 242 -18.06 25.00 11.98
C GLU A 242 -16.89 23.99 12.01
N GLU A 243 -16.08 23.96 10.94
CA GLU A 243 -14.84 23.18 10.88
C GLU A 243 -13.63 24.06 11.23
N VAL A 244 -12.76 23.59 12.16
CA VAL A 244 -11.56 24.30 12.63
C VAL A 244 -10.32 23.41 12.53
N LYS A 245 -9.19 23.96 12.08
CA LYS A 245 -7.88 23.27 12.02
C LYS A 245 -7.41 22.84 13.41
N LEU A 246 -6.89 21.62 13.52
CA LEU A 246 -6.24 21.10 14.72
C LEU A 246 -4.73 20.97 14.53
N SER A 247 -3.94 21.37 15.53
CA SER A 247 -2.52 21.03 15.70
C SER A 247 -2.36 20.05 16.87
N PRO A 248 -1.77 18.85 16.68
CA PRO A 248 -1.50 17.92 17.78
C PRO A 248 -0.32 18.42 18.63
N ILE A 249 -0.52 18.68 19.93
CA ILE A 249 0.50 19.27 20.83
C ILE A 249 1.03 18.32 21.91
N TYR A 250 0.34 17.19 22.17
CA TYR A 250 0.85 16.14 23.05
C TYR A 250 0.24 14.79 22.68
N ARG A 251 1.02 13.72 22.86
CA ARG A 251 0.61 12.33 22.72
C ARG A 251 1.36 11.54 23.76
N ASP A 252 0.69 10.66 24.50
CA ASP A 252 1.41 9.76 25.38
C ASP A 252 2.13 8.68 24.55
N PRO A 253 3.39 8.33 24.85
CA PRO A 253 4.06 7.26 24.11
C PRO A 253 3.42 5.88 24.32
N VAL A 254 2.80 5.63 25.48
CA VAL A 254 2.28 4.31 25.89
C VAL A 254 0.77 4.30 26.07
N HIS A 255 0.18 5.28 26.76
CA HIS A 255 -1.25 5.26 27.10
C HIS A 255 -2.13 5.87 26.01
N ASP A 256 -3.39 5.45 25.89
CA ASP A 256 -4.21 5.84 24.74
C ASP A 256 -4.84 7.24 24.86
N PHE A 257 -4.04 8.29 25.06
CA PHE A 257 -4.50 9.69 25.02
C PHE A 257 -3.54 10.66 24.31
N GLY A 258 -4.11 11.73 23.77
CA GLY A 258 -3.40 12.85 23.18
C GLY A 258 -4.24 14.13 23.21
N ILE A 259 -3.59 15.27 22.98
CA ILE A 259 -4.19 16.60 23.09
C ILE A 259 -3.95 17.38 21.78
N PHE A 260 -5.04 17.90 21.23
CA PHE A 260 -5.04 18.85 20.12
C PHE A 260 -5.18 20.30 20.64
N ARG A 261 -4.63 21.24 19.88
CA ARG A 261 -4.85 22.69 19.97
C ARG A 261 -5.66 23.16 18.77
N TYR A 262 -6.70 23.95 18.98
CA TYR A 262 -7.41 24.74 17.97
C TYR A 262 -7.29 26.23 18.31
N ASP A 263 -7.60 27.11 17.35
CA ASP A 263 -7.74 28.54 17.60
C ASP A 263 -9.19 28.87 18.01
N PRO A 264 -9.46 29.36 19.24
CA PRO A 264 -10.80 29.77 19.64
C PRO A 264 -11.37 30.93 18.81
N ALA A 265 -10.53 31.78 18.21
CA ALA A 265 -10.98 32.90 17.37
C ALA A 265 -11.45 32.46 15.97
N ALA A 266 -11.17 31.21 15.57
CA ALA A 266 -11.68 30.62 14.34
C ALA A 266 -13.18 30.24 14.43
N LEU A 267 -13.72 30.05 15.64
CA LEU A 267 -15.15 29.87 15.89
C LEU A 267 -15.86 31.23 15.87
N LYS A 268 -16.79 31.40 14.93
CA LYS A 268 -17.48 32.68 14.67
C LYS A 268 -18.96 32.62 15.04
N HIS A 269 -19.54 31.42 15.13
CA HIS A 269 -20.97 31.22 15.30
C HIS A 269 -21.34 30.42 16.57
N MET A 270 -20.37 29.97 17.36
CA MET A 270 -20.60 29.46 18.71
C MET A 270 -19.44 29.70 19.68
N VAL A 271 -19.72 29.56 20.98
CA VAL A 271 -18.71 29.41 22.04
C VAL A 271 -18.70 27.96 22.49
N ALA A 272 -17.53 27.35 22.55
CA ALA A 272 -17.36 25.97 23.02
C ALA A 272 -17.55 25.85 24.55
N THR A 273 -18.16 24.75 24.99
CA THR A 273 -18.27 24.42 26.43
C THR A 273 -17.01 23.67 26.88
N GLU A 274 -16.35 24.11 27.94
CA GLU A 274 -15.30 23.33 28.60
C GLU A 274 -15.93 22.21 29.45
N ILE A 275 -15.39 20.99 29.34
CA ILE A 275 -15.83 19.81 30.11
C ILE A 275 -14.80 19.53 31.21
N PRO A 276 -15.16 19.65 32.51
CA PRO A 276 -14.24 19.38 33.61
C PRO A 276 -13.76 17.93 33.63
N LEU A 277 -12.47 17.70 33.90
CA LEU A 277 -11.90 16.36 34.11
C LEU A 277 -11.98 16.01 35.61
N ARG A 278 -12.61 14.87 35.93
CA ARG A 278 -12.91 14.42 37.31
C ARG A 278 -12.71 12.89 37.48
N PRO A 279 -11.48 12.37 37.34
CA PRO A 279 -11.19 10.95 37.60
C PRO A 279 -11.58 10.52 39.01
N ASP A 280 -11.48 11.44 39.99
CA ASP A 280 -11.79 11.24 41.41
C ASP A 280 -13.25 10.82 41.70
N LEU A 281 -14.17 11.02 40.75
CA LEU A 281 -15.58 10.65 40.89
C LEU A 281 -15.91 9.24 40.37
N ALA A 282 -14.97 8.57 39.68
CA ALA A 282 -15.19 7.28 39.04
C ALA A 282 -15.41 6.16 40.08
N ARG A 283 -16.58 5.52 40.03
CA ARG A 283 -16.94 4.41 40.92
C ARG A 283 -17.87 3.42 40.24
N VAL A 284 -17.81 2.16 40.67
CA VAL A 284 -18.76 1.12 40.23
C VAL A 284 -20.18 1.52 40.67
N GLY A 285 -21.16 1.32 39.80
CA GLY A 285 -22.55 1.73 40.02
C GLY A 285 -22.87 3.19 39.65
N LEU A 286 -21.91 3.96 39.12
CA LEU A 286 -22.16 5.30 38.60
C LEU A 286 -22.86 5.26 37.23
N ASP A 287 -24.01 5.94 37.12
CA ASP A 287 -24.69 6.22 35.86
C ASP A 287 -23.87 7.17 34.99
N ILE A 288 -23.71 6.82 33.71
CA ILE A 288 -22.83 7.51 32.76
C ILE A 288 -23.47 7.66 31.38
N LYS A 289 -23.03 8.69 30.64
CA LYS A 289 -23.27 8.78 29.20
C LYS A 289 -21.98 9.01 28.44
N VAL A 290 -21.76 8.19 27.41
CA VAL A 290 -20.76 8.42 26.38
C VAL A 290 -21.43 9.22 25.26
N VAL A 291 -20.84 10.34 24.87
CA VAL A 291 -21.41 11.26 23.87
C VAL A 291 -20.38 11.55 22.80
N GLY A 292 -20.68 11.28 21.54
CA GLY A 292 -19.70 11.40 20.46
C GLY A 292 -20.22 11.08 19.07
N ASN A 293 -19.29 10.93 18.13
CA ASN A 293 -19.54 10.65 16.72
C ASN A 293 -19.76 9.14 16.48
N ASP A 294 -20.65 8.78 15.55
CA ASP A 294 -20.92 7.40 15.14
C ASP A 294 -20.51 7.21 13.66
N ALA A 295 -19.30 6.68 13.43
CA ALA A 295 -18.66 6.49 12.12
C ALA A 295 -18.54 7.74 11.20
N GLY A 296 -18.92 8.93 11.65
CA GLY A 296 -19.03 10.14 10.82
C GLY A 296 -20.48 10.65 10.65
N GLU A 297 -21.47 9.88 11.10
CA GLU A 297 -22.90 10.24 11.03
C GLU A 297 -23.43 10.74 12.37
N LYS A 298 -23.67 12.06 12.46
CA LYS A 298 -24.37 12.74 13.56
C LYS A 298 -23.69 12.53 14.93
N LEU A 299 -24.40 12.90 16.00
CA LEU A 299 -23.97 12.76 17.39
C LEU A 299 -24.81 11.68 18.07
N SER A 300 -24.14 10.64 18.56
CA SER A 300 -24.69 9.51 19.31
C SER A 300 -24.51 9.70 20.82
N ILE A 301 -25.44 9.14 21.59
CA ILE A 301 -25.52 9.28 23.05
C ILE A 301 -25.83 7.90 23.65
N LEU A 302 -24.83 7.27 24.25
CA LEU A 302 -24.92 5.92 24.82
C LEU A 302 -24.95 5.99 26.35
N GLY A 303 -26.08 5.62 26.95
CA GLY A 303 -26.20 5.48 28.40
C GLY A 303 -25.74 4.12 28.90
N SER A 304 -25.06 4.07 30.05
CA SER A 304 -24.65 2.83 30.71
C SER A 304 -24.36 3.08 32.20
N THR A 305 -23.88 2.06 32.91
CA THR A 305 -23.38 2.17 34.29
C THR A 305 -21.98 1.60 34.37
N LEU A 306 -21.07 2.26 35.09
CA LEU A 306 -19.73 1.73 35.34
C LEU A 306 -19.81 0.40 36.12
N ALA A 307 -19.28 -0.66 35.53
CA ALA A 307 -19.32 -2.02 36.08
C ALA A 307 -18.00 -2.45 36.73
N ARG A 308 -16.86 -1.90 36.29
CA ARG A 308 -15.52 -2.25 36.79
C ARG A 308 -14.52 -1.11 36.58
N LEU A 309 -13.50 -1.01 37.44
CA LEU A 309 -12.41 -0.03 37.35
C LEU A 309 -11.00 -0.64 37.16
N ASP A 310 -10.82 -1.92 37.48
CA ASP A 310 -9.56 -2.65 37.49
C ASP A 310 -9.43 -3.61 36.29
N ARG A 311 -10.01 -3.28 35.13
CA ARG A 311 -9.86 -4.11 33.92
C ARG A 311 -8.42 -4.00 33.41
N PRO A 312 -7.78 -5.10 32.96
CA PRO A 312 -6.56 -5.01 32.17
C PRO A 312 -6.77 -4.18 30.89
N ALA A 313 -5.68 -3.59 30.40
CA ALA A 313 -5.66 -2.87 29.13
C ALA A 313 -6.10 -3.76 27.94
N PRO A 314 -6.70 -3.16 26.88
CA PRO A 314 -7.05 -3.90 25.67
C PRO A 314 -5.81 -4.39 24.92
N VAL A 315 -5.95 -5.51 24.21
CA VAL A 315 -4.92 -6.08 23.33
C VAL A 315 -5.51 -6.18 21.93
N TYR A 316 -4.87 -5.54 20.95
CA TYR A 316 -5.41 -5.37 19.59
C TYR A 316 -4.72 -6.25 18.53
N GLY A 317 -3.44 -6.57 18.71
CA GLY A 317 -2.65 -7.40 17.79
C GLY A 317 -1.15 -7.22 18.00
N SER A 318 -0.32 -7.93 17.24
CA SER A 318 1.14 -7.72 17.22
C SER A 318 1.53 -6.46 16.45
N ASP A 319 0.85 -6.22 15.34
CA ASP A 319 1.22 -5.21 14.34
C ASP A 319 0.36 -3.94 14.53
N MET A 320 0.04 -3.61 15.78
CA MET A 320 -0.87 -2.53 16.18
C MET A 320 -0.42 -1.90 17.51
N TYR A 321 -0.82 -0.65 17.73
CA TYR A 321 -0.72 -0.01 19.04
C TYR A 321 -1.44 -0.84 20.13
N ASN A 322 -0.81 -1.00 21.29
CA ASN A 322 -1.40 -1.63 22.47
C ASN A 322 -1.11 -0.78 23.72
N ASP A 323 -2.12 -0.49 24.54
CA ASP A 323 -1.92 0.11 25.87
C ASP A 323 -1.44 -0.96 26.87
N PHE A 324 -0.69 -0.56 27.89
CA PHE A 324 -0.18 -1.42 28.97
C PHE A 324 0.21 -0.59 30.19
N ASN A 325 0.54 -1.25 31.31
CA ASN A 325 0.91 -0.57 32.56
C ASN A 325 -0.15 0.39 33.14
N THR A 326 -1.42 0.18 32.78
CA THR A 326 -2.59 0.92 33.31
C THR A 326 -3.78 -0.02 33.54
N PHE A 327 -4.75 0.46 34.32
CA PHE A 327 -6.09 -0.12 34.37
C PHE A 327 -7.03 0.60 33.39
N TYR A 328 -8.09 -0.10 33.01
CA TYR A 328 -9.21 0.43 32.24
C TYR A 328 -10.51 0.26 33.00
N PHE A 329 -11.44 1.20 32.83
CA PHE A 329 -12.81 1.08 33.31
C PHE A 329 -13.66 0.34 32.27
N GLN A 330 -14.74 -0.29 32.72
CA GLN A 330 -15.64 -1.08 31.89
C GLN A 330 -17.10 -0.74 32.16
N ALA A 331 -17.89 -0.65 31.08
CA ALA A 331 -19.35 -0.63 31.13
C ALA A 331 -19.94 -1.47 29.98
N ALA A 332 -21.24 -1.76 30.07
CA ALA A 332 -21.99 -2.46 29.05
C ALA A 332 -22.61 -1.44 28.08
N SER A 333 -21.82 -0.97 27.12
CA SER A 333 -22.23 -0.01 26.09
C SER A 333 -21.86 -0.50 24.69
N GLY A 334 -22.75 -0.26 23.73
CA GLY A 334 -22.52 -0.57 22.31
C GLY A 334 -21.76 0.53 21.58
N THR A 335 -20.52 0.82 21.99
CA THR A 335 -19.66 1.82 21.32
C THR A 335 -19.21 1.33 19.93
N SER A 336 -19.45 2.14 18.91
CA SER A 336 -19.12 1.90 17.50
C SER A 336 -17.81 2.57 17.05
N GLY A 337 -17.41 2.38 15.79
CA GLY A 337 -16.31 3.13 15.18
C GLY A 337 -16.57 4.64 15.18
N GLY A 338 -15.53 5.46 15.25
CA GLY A 338 -15.66 6.93 15.39
C GLY A 338 -15.99 7.43 16.81
N SER A 339 -16.49 6.57 17.70
CA SER A 339 -16.77 6.94 19.09
C SER A 339 -15.52 7.02 19.99
N SER A 340 -14.36 6.56 19.51
CA SER A 340 -13.05 6.79 20.17
C SER A 340 -12.83 8.28 20.42
N GLY A 341 -12.33 8.61 21.61
CA GLY A 341 -12.10 9.98 22.07
C GLY A 341 -13.32 10.67 22.69
N SER A 342 -14.47 9.99 22.78
CA SER A 342 -15.66 10.53 23.46
C SER A 342 -15.42 10.70 24.97
N PRO A 343 -15.92 11.78 25.60
CA PRO A 343 -15.98 11.86 27.05
C PRO A 343 -16.97 10.82 27.60
N VAL A 344 -16.58 10.15 28.69
CA VAL A 344 -17.49 9.40 29.55
C VAL A 344 -17.94 10.36 30.66
N LEU A 345 -19.18 10.82 30.59
CA LEU A 345 -19.71 11.87 31.47
C LEU A 345 -20.48 11.29 32.65
N ASN A 346 -20.44 11.98 33.79
CA ASN A 346 -21.44 11.87 34.87
C ASN A 346 -22.66 12.78 34.58
N VAL A 347 -23.71 12.72 35.42
CA VAL A 347 -24.93 13.53 35.22
C VAL A 347 -24.69 15.05 35.37
N GLN A 348 -23.63 15.46 36.06
CA GLN A 348 -23.15 16.86 36.14
C GLN A 348 -22.42 17.32 34.86
N GLY A 349 -22.18 16.43 33.90
CA GLY A 349 -21.46 16.75 32.68
C GLY A 349 -19.95 16.94 32.87
N GLU A 350 -19.39 16.31 33.91
CA GLU A 350 -17.96 16.20 34.14
C GLU A 350 -17.46 14.86 33.54
N ALA A 351 -16.31 14.89 32.86
CA ALA A 351 -15.71 13.69 32.28
C ALA A 351 -14.93 12.91 33.35
N ILE A 352 -15.27 11.63 33.53
CA ILE A 352 -14.62 10.74 34.50
C ILE A 352 -13.66 9.74 33.84
N ALA A 353 -13.82 9.49 32.53
CA ALA A 353 -12.99 8.62 31.72
C ALA A 353 -13.03 9.04 30.24
N LEU A 354 -12.08 8.55 29.43
CA LEU A 354 -12.01 8.74 27.99
C LEU A 354 -12.40 7.43 27.28
N ASN A 355 -13.34 7.45 26.33
CA ASN A 355 -13.72 6.24 25.59
C ASN A 355 -12.64 5.83 24.59
N ALA A 356 -12.04 4.64 24.75
CA ALA A 356 -11.06 4.05 23.83
C ALA A 356 -11.69 2.97 22.90
N GLY A 357 -13.02 2.88 22.87
CA GLY A 357 -13.77 2.02 21.95
C GLY A 357 -14.25 0.69 22.57
N GLY A 358 -14.66 -0.23 21.69
CA GLY A 358 -15.35 -1.47 22.06
C GLY A 358 -14.61 -2.75 21.68
N SER A 359 -14.88 -3.83 22.41
CA SER A 359 -14.45 -5.18 22.04
C SER A 359 -15.17 -5.65 20.76
N ARG A 360 -14.43 -6.05 19.72
CA ARG A 360 -15.01 -6.62 18.48
C ARG A 360 -15.78 -7.93 18.69
N SER A 361 -15.65 -8.57 19.85
CA SER A 361 -16.26 -9.87 20.19
C SER A 361 -17.24 -9.83 21.37
N SER A 362 -17.48 -8.67 21.98
CA SER A 362 -18.41 -8.53 23.11
C SER A 362 -18.96 -7.11 23.26
N GLN A 363 -20.17 -6.96 23.81
CA GLN A 363 -20.74 -5.66 24.19
C GLN A 363 -20.08 -5.10 25.47
N SER A 364 -18.75 -4.90 25.43
CA SER A 364 -17.98 -4.25 26.50
C SER A 364 -17.08 -3.17 25.93
N SER A 365 -17.25 -1.95 26.42
CA SER A 365 -16.37 -0.83 26.10
C SER A 365 -15.16 -0.78 27.04
N PHE A 366 -14.11 -0.09 26.58
CA PHE A 366 -12.89 0.20 27.32
C PHE A 366 -12.81 1.71 27.51
N TYR A 367 -12.76 2.17 28.76
CA TYR A 367 -12.53 3.58 29.06
C TYR A 367 -11.22 3.79 29.81
N LEU A 368 -10.39 4.73 29.33
CA LEU A 368 -9.11 5.08 29.93
C LEU A 368 -9.31 6.05 31.13
N PRO A 369 -8.66 5.82 32.28
CA PRO A 369 -8.70 6.74 33.42
C PRO A 369 -8.03 8.08 33.11
N LEU A 370 -8.51 9.17 33.72
CA LEU A 370 -8.04 10.54 33.41
C LEU A 370 -6.89 11.04 34.31
N ASP A 371 -6.44 10.28 35.30
CA ASP A 371 -5.43 10.71 36.28
C ASP A 371 -4.11 11.16 35.62
N ARG A 372 -3.62 10.35 34.67
CA ARG A 372 -2.46 10.69 33.83
C ARG A 372 -2.73 11.87 32.90
N VAL A 373 -3.96 11.99 32.41
CA VAL A 373 -4.38 13.07 31.52
C VAL A 373 -4.35 14.41 32.26
N VAL A 374 -4.90 14.47 33.47
CA VAL A 374 -4.88 15.68 34.33
C VAL A 374 -3.43 16.14 34.56
N ARG A 375 -2.52 15.23 34.97
CA ARG A 375 -1.10 15.54 35.15
C ARG A 375 -0.43 16.08 33.88
N ALA A 376 -0.72 15.51 32.71
CA ALA A 376 -0.20 16.01 31.44
C ALA A 376 -0.77 17.39 31.06
N VAL A 377 -2.09 17.57 31.21
CA VAL A 377 -2.79 18.83 30.95
C VAL A 377 -2.29 19.95 31.87
N GLU A 378 -2.01 19.68 33.15
CA GLU A 378 -1.45 20.66 34.08
C GLU A 378 -0.06 21.14 33.67
N MET A 379 0.83 20.24 33.22
CA MET A 379 2.16 20.61 32.72
C MET A 379 2.05 21.45 31.44
N ILE A 380 1.14 21.08 30.52
CA ILE A 380 0.88 21.83 29.28
C ILE A 380 0.28 23.21 29.58
N LYS A 381 -0.69 23.33 30.51
CA LYS A 381 -1.25 24.63 30.95
C LYS A 381 -0.20 25.51 31.65
N GLN A 382 0.91 24.92 32.15
CA GLN A 382 2.09 25.60 32.70
C GLN A 382 3.20 25.87 31.67
N GLY A 383 3.08 25.42 30.41
CA GLY A 383 4.12 25.57 29.39
C GLY A 383 5.37 24.71 29.63
N LYS A 384 5.25 23.60 30.38
CA LYS A 384 6.34 22.68 30.71
C LYS A 384 6.25 21.39 29.87
N PRO A 385 7.37 20.73 29.54
CA PRO A 385 7.34 19.38 28.99
C PRO A 385 6.67 18.43 30.00
N VAL A 386 5.88 17.48 29.51
CA VAL A 386 5.28 16.43 30.34
C VAL A 386 6.36 15.38 30.63
N PRO A 387 6.78 15.17 31.89
CA PRO A 387 7.80 14.18 32.19
C PRO A 387 7.20 12.77 32.16
N ARG A 388 7.83 11.86 31.43
CA ARG A 388 7.43 10.44 31.33
C ARG A 388 8.61 9.51 31.54
N GLY A 389 8.58 8.75 32.62
CA GLY A 389 9.63 7.79 32.94
C GLY A 389 9.32 6.39 32.44
N THR A 390 10.36 5.61 32.17
CA THR A 390 10.25 4.19 31.84
C THR A 390 11.39 3.37 32.44
N LEU A 391 11.07 2.12 32.77
CA LEU A 391 12.00 1.04 33.11
C LEU A 391 12.10 0.01 31.98
N GLN A 392 11.48 0.29 30.83
CA GLN A 392 11.24 -0.66 29.73
C GLN A 392 10.67 -2.00 30.21
N THR A 393 9.76 -1.96 31.19
CA THR A 393 9.17 -3.13 31.85
C THR A 393 7.65 -3.10 31.75
N GLU A 394 7.03 -4.22 31.40
CA GLU A 394 5.59 -4.40 31.55
C GLU A 394 5.29 -5.03 32.92
N PHE A 395 4.37 -4.40 33.65
CA PHE A 395 3.80 -4.88 34.89
C PHE A 395 2.35 -5.28 34.68
N PHE A 396 1.90 -6.34 35.36
CA PHE A 396 0.50 -6.74 35.41
C PHE A 396 0.03 -6.89 36.85
N HIS A 397 -1.25 -6.63 37.11
CA HIS A 397 -1.81 -6.74 38.45
C HIS A 397 -2.30 -8.17 38.71
N GLN A 398 -1.90 -8.75 39.85
CA GLN A 398 -2.32 -10.09 40.27
C GLN A 398 -2.93 -10.04 41.68
N SER A 399 -4.02 -10.78 41.88
CA SER A 399 -4.66 -10.89 43.19
C SER A 399 -3.77 -11.61 44.19
N TYR A 400 -3.97 -11.33 45.48
CA TYR A 400 -3.16 -11.93 46.55
C TYR A 400 -3.13 -13.48 46.56
N ASP A 401 -4.17 -14.14 46.04
CA ASP A 401 -4.19 -15.61 45.92
C ASP A 401 -3.24 -16.14 44.83
N GLU A 402 -3.06 -15.41 43.72
CA GLU A 402 -2.06 -15.76 42.71
C GLU A 402 -0.65 -15.40 43.19
N LEU A 403 -0.49 -14.25 43.87
CA LEU A 403 0.78 -13.84 44.47
C LEU A 403 1.27 -14.86 45.50
N LYS A 404 0.37 -15.45 46.29
CA LYS A 404 0.69 -16.55 47.23
C LYS A 404 1.16 -17.82 46.51
N ARG A 405 0.66 -18.10 45.29
CA ARG A 405 1.13 -19.21 44.45
C ARG A 405 2.50 -18.94 43.82
N LEU A 406 2.79 -17.68 43.47
CA LEU A 406 4.14 -17.21 43.11
C LEU A 406 5.10 -17.18 44.32
N GLY A 407 4.56 -17.25 45.54
CA GLY A 407 5.30 -17.52 46.77
C GLY A 407 5.26 -16.42 47.83
N LEU A 408 4.50 -15.33 47.62
CA LEU A 408 4.36 -14.22 48.57
C LEU A 408 3.99 -14.72 49.97
N SER A 409 4.75 -14.31 50.99
CA SER A 409 4.48 -14.67 52.38
C SER A 409 3.19 -14.03 52.91
N ASP A 410 2.50 -14.74 53.80
CA ASP A 410 1.29 -14.23 54.44
C ASP A 410 1.55 -12.97 55.28
N GLU A 411 2.74 -12.84 55.87
CA GLU A 411 3.19 -11.64 56.58
C GLU A 411 3.24 -10.41 55.65
N ASN A 412 3.87 -10.54 54.48
CA ASN A 412 3.93 -9.44 53.49
C ASN A 412 2.55 -9.14 52.90
N MET A 413 1.70 -10.17 52.71
CA MET A 413 0.32 -9.99 52.27
C MET A 413 -0.51 -9.20 53.29
N MET A 414 -0.44 -9.56 54.58
CA MET A 414 -1.14 -8.85 55.65
C MET A 414 -0.61 -7.41 55.78
N ALA A 415 0.71 -7.21 55.77
CA ALA A 415 1.32 -5.87 55.83
C ALA A 415 0.91 -4.95 54.66
N CYS A 416 0.55 -5.49 53.49
CA CYS A 416 -0.04 -4.72 52.40
C CYS A 416 -1.52 -4.39 52.66
N ARG A 417 -2.32 -5.38 53.07
CA ARG A 417 -3.76 -5.22 53.37
C ARG A 417 -4.04 -4.30 54.57
N GLU A 418 -3.17 -4.27 55.58
CA GLU A 418 -3.25 -3.36 56.73
C GLU A 418 -3.00 -1.90 56.33
N ARG A 419 -2.15 -1.67 55.30
CA ARG A 419 -1.84 -0.32 54.78
C ARG A 419 -2.87 0.16 53.75
N ASN A 420 -3.46 -0.75 52.98
CA ASN A 420 -4.56 -0.45 52.07
C ASN A 420 -5.56 -1.61 52.04
N SER A 421 -6.68 -1.45 52.74
CA SER A 421 -7.76 -2.44 52.84
C SER A 421 -8.55 -2.62 51.53
N GLU A 422 -8.47 -1.67 50.61
CA GLU A 422 -9.13 -1.72 49.29
C GLU A 422 -8.25 -2.37 48.21
N ALA A 423 -6.95 -2.56 48.47
CA ALA A 423 -6.06 -3.29 47.57
C ALA A 423 -6.49 -4.77 47.47
N THR A 424 -6.65 -5.26 46.24
CA THR A 424 -7.00 -6.67 45.95
C THR A 424 -5.78 -7.52 45.56
N GLY A 425 -4.63 -6.89 45.36
CA GLY A 425 -3.40 -7.50 44.86
C GLY A 425 -2.22 -6.54 44.84
N LEU A 426 -1.20 -6.88 44.04
CA LEU A 426 0.02 -6.11 43.78
C LEU A 426 0.37 -6.19 42.28
N LEU A 427 1.35 -5.40 41.87
CA LEU A 427 1.94 -5.48 40.53
C LEU A 427 3.05 -6.55 40.48
N THR A 428 3.13 -7.29 39.38
CA THR A 428 4.21 -8.23 39.09
C THR A 428 4.81 -7.98 37.72
N VAL A 429 6.09 -8.32 37.52
CA VAL A 429 6.79 -8.13 36.26
C VAL A 429 6.36 -9.19 35.24
N ARG A 430 5.83 -8.76 34.09
CA ARG A 430 5.45 -9.63 32.97
C ARG A 430 6.63 -9.90 32.05
N MET A 431 7.27 -8.84 31.57
CA MET A 431 8.57 -8.90 30.91
C MET A 431 9.37 -7.61 31.13
N VAL A 432 10.68 -7.72 30.96
CA VAL A 432 11.62 -6.60 30.89
C VAL A 432 12.25 -6.63 29.50
N LEU A 433 12.35 -5.49 28.84
CA LEU A 433 12.91 -5.42 27.49
C LEU A 433 14.39 -5.81 27.49
N LYS A 434 14.78 -6.65 26.55
CA LYS A 434 16.18 -7.04 26.31
C LYS A 434 17.08 -5.81 26.15
N GLY A 435 18.04 -5.64 27.07
CA GLY A 435 18.98 -4.51 27.07
C GLY A 435 18.42 -3.20 27.65
N GLY A 436 17.18 -3.18 28.15
CA GLY A 436 16.60 -2.02 28.82
C GLY A 436 17.21 -1.72 30.20
N PRO A 437 16.93 -0.54 30.79
CA PRO A 437 17.56 -0.07 32.02
C PRO A 437 17.20 -0.87 33.29
N ALA A 438 16.25 -1.79 33.20
CA ALA A 438 15.92 -2.74 34.26
C ALA A 438 16.28 -4.20 33.93
N ALA A 439 16.90 -4.48 32.78
CA ALA A 439 17.20 -5.85 32.36
C ALA A 439 18.32 -6.46 33.20
N SER A 440 18.04 -7.59 33.86
CA SER A 440 19.06 -8.37 34.57
C SER A 440 20.16 -8.84 33.59
N PRO A 441 21.46 -8.52 33.80
CA PRO A 441 22.54 -8.87 32.88
C PRO A 441 22.76 -10.38 32.70
N GLN A 442 22.36 -11.17 33.71
CA GLN A 442 22.21 -12.62 33.62
C GLN A 442 20.90 -12.99 34.33
N PRO A 443 19.84 -13.40 33.60
CA PRO A 443 18.59 -13.82 34.24
C PRO A 443 18.83 -15.05 35.13
N THR A 444 18.20 -15.09 36.31
CA THR A 444 18.44 -16.15 37.28
C THR A 444 17.90 -17.50 36.78
N ASN A 445 18.81 -18.36 36.31
CA ASN A 445 18.47 -19.74 36.02
C ASN A 445 17.91 -20.41 37.28
N ALA A 446 16.79 -21.13 37.16
CA ALA A 446 16.12 -21.77 38.30
C ALA A 446 17.01 -22.77 39.09
N ALA A 447 18.10 -23.26 38.49
CA ALA A 447 19.11 -24.10 39.13
C ALA A 447 20.11 -23.35 40.04
N ASN A 448 20.25 -22.02 39.89
CA ASN A 448 21.18 -21.19 40.65
C ASN A 448 20.49 -20.40 41.79
N ASN A 449 19.19 -20.61 42.01
CA ASN A 449 18.35 -19.81 42.91
C ASN A 449 18.54 -20.15 44.42
N THR A 450 19.76 -20.50 44.82
CA THR A 450 20.11 -21.00 46.16
C THR A 450 21.34 -20.30 46.72
N GLU A 451 21.19 -19.74 47.93
CA GLU A 451 22.26 -19.28 48.84
C GLU A 451 22.99 -17.95 48.53
N GLU A 452 22.49 -17.09 47.63
CA GLU A 452 22.89 -15.67 47.64
C GLU A 452 22.23 -14.90 48.81
N ASP A 453 23.05 -14.23 49.64
CA ASP A 453 22.61 -13.44 50.81
C ASP A 453 21.50 -12.43 50.46
N PRO A 454 20.33 -12.44 51.16
CA PRO A 454 19.27 -11.45 51.00
C PRO A 454 19.69 -9.97 51.08
N SER A 455 20.82 -9.65 51.73
CA SER A 455 21.35 -8.28 51.80
C SER A 455 21.86 -7.75 50.44
N VAL A 456 22.22 -8.65 49.52
CA VAL A 456 22.78 -8.30 48.21
C VAL A 456 21.67 -7.80 47.27
N PRO A 457 21.82 -6.58 46.69
CA PRO A 457 20.89 -6.06 45.69
C PRO A 457 20.94 -6.88 44.39
N VAL A 458 19.79 -7.10 43.76
CA VAL A 458 19.71 -7.74 42.43
C VAL A 458 20.02 -6.71 41.32
N PRO A 459 20.72 -7.10 40.24
CA PRO A 459 21.22 -6.17 39.23
C PRO A 459 20.15 -5.70 38.23
N GLY A 460 18.95 -6.29 38.26
CA GLY A 460 17.83 -5.92 37.41
C GLY A 460 16.56 -6.68 37.79
N LEU A 461 15.44 -6.31 37.17
CA LEU A 461 14.15 -7.00 37.29
C LEU A 461 14.10 -8.25 36.39
N GLU A 462 13.29 -9.22 36.79
CA GLU A 462 13.04 -10.47 36.05
C GLU A 462 11.54 -10.83 36.06
N PRO A 463 11.04 -11.55 35.03
CA PRO A 463 9.64 -12.01 34.99
C PRO A 463 9.23 -12.79 36.24
N SER A 464 8.04 -12.49 36.76
CA SER A 464 7.49 -12.97 38.05
C SER A 464 7.99 -12.28 39.32
N ASP A 465 8.87 -11.27 39.24
CA ASP A 465 9.16 -10.39 40.39
C ASP A 465 7.86 -9.72 40.88
N ILE A 466 7.58 -9.83 42.19
CA ILE A 466 6.44 -9.15 42.82
C ILE A 466 6.89 -7.82 43.40
N LEU A 467 6.29 -6.71 42.93
CA LEU A 467 6.63 -5.36 43.39
C LEU A 467 5.95 -5.06 44.73
N LEU A 468 6.73 -4.67 45.74
CA LEU A 468 6.23 -4.29 47.07
C LEU A 468 6.36 -2.79 47.31
N THR A 469 7.56 -2.22 47.15
CA THR A 469 7.77 -0.76 47.33
C THR A 469 8.63 -0.15 46.24
N CYS A 470 8.44 1.15 46.02
CA CYS A 470 9.31 2.00 45.20
C CYS A 470 9.62 3.26 46.00
N ASN A 471 10.91 3.58 46.18
CA ASN A 471 11.41 4.63 47.08
C ASN A 471 10.75 4.60 48.48
N GLY A 472 10.42 3.40 48.99
CA GLY A 472 9.77 3.18 50.28
C GLY A 472 8.25 3.38 50.32
N LYS A 473 7.62 3.87 49.24
CA LYS A 473 6.15 3.91 49.08
C LYS A 473 5.65 2.53 48.65
N TYR A 474 4.64 1.99 49.32
CA TYR A 474 4.01 0.72 48.95
C TYR A 474 3.23 0.86 47.63
N ILE A 475 3.40 -0.11 46.73
CA ILE A 475 2.86 -0.06 45.37
C ILE A 475 1.79 -1.14 45.19
N THR A 476 0.52 -0.75 45.30
CA THR A 476 -0.64 -1.64 45.08
C THR A 476 -1.31 -1.46 43.73
N ASN A 477 -1.02 -0.36 43.01
CA ASN A 477 -1.62 -0.02 41.72
C ASN A 477 -0.62 0.69 40.80
N PHE A 478 -0.99 0.85 39.52
CA PHE A 478 -0.16 1.55 38.54
C PHE A 478 0.04 3.03 38.88
N LEU A 479 -1.00 3.74 39.33
CA LEU A 479 -0.93 5.19 39.57
C LEU A 479 0.20 5.56 40.55
N GLY A 480 0.25 4.89 41.71
CA GLY A 480 1.26 5.16 42.74
C GLY A 480 2.69 4.78 42.35
N LEU A 481 2.86 3.91 41.35
CA LEU A 481 4.17 3.60 40.74
C LEU A 481 4.59 4.71 39.78
N TRP A 482 3.69 5.12 38.89
CA TRP A 482 3.99 6.05 37.81
C TRP A 482 4.16 7.49 38.29
N GLU A 483 3.50 7.91 39.39
CA GLU A 483 3.85 9.15 40.10
C GLU A 483 5.36 9.23 40.38
N ILE A 484 5.94 8.19 40.98
CA ILE A 484 7.36 8.16 41.35
C ILE A 484 8.24 8.10 40.11
N ILE A 485 7.91 7.24 39.14
CA ILE A 485 8.70 7.08 37.92
C ILE A 485 8.70 8.36 37.07
N ASP A 486 7.54 8.99 36.87
CA ASP A 486 7.43 10.23 36.09
C ASP A 486 8.03 11.44 36.83
N ASP A 487 8.13 11.44 38.17
CA ASP A 487 8.90 12.44 38.93
C ASP A 487 10.41 12.14 38.99
N SER A 488 10.85 10.94 38.60
CA SER A 488 12.22 10.45 38.75
C SER A 488 12.99 10.30 37.43
N VAL A 489 12.46 10.81 36.30
CA VAL A 489 13.12 10.78 34.99
C VAL A 489 14.60 11.22 35.07
N GLY A 490 15.50 10.40 34.54
CA GLY A 490 16.95 10.60 34.53
C GLY A 490 17.67 10.24 35.83
N LYS A 491 16.94 10.00 36.93
CA LYS A 491 17.45 9.68 38.27
C LYS A 491 17.40 8.17 38.52
N GLU A 492 17.97 7.75 39.64
CA GLU A 492 17.81 6.39 40.17
C GLU A 492 16.63 6.30 41.12
N ILE A 493 15.97 5.15 41.13
CA ILE A 493 14.94 4.75 42.10
C ILE A 493 15.34 3.42 42.74
N THR A 494 14.99 3.21 44.02
CA THR A 494 15.16 1.92 44.69
C THR A 494 13.82 1.19 44.72
N VAL A 495 13.80 -0.01 44.20
CA VAL A 495 12.63 -0.89 44.11
C VAL A 495 12.83 -2.10 45.03
N GLU A 496 11.84 -2.39 45.86
CA GLU A 496 11.79 -3.60 46.68
C GLU A 496 10.89 -4.62 45.99
N VAL A 497 11.49 -5.72 45.54
CA VAL A 497 10.81 -6.83 44.86
C VAL A 497 10.94 -8.13 45.65
N TYR A 498 9.94 -8.99 45.54
CA TYR A 498 9.93 -10.30 46.18
C TYR A 498 10.17 -11.38 45.12
N ARG A 499 11.39 -11.91 45.08
CA ARG A 499 11.86 -12.92 44.11
C ARG A 499 12.17 -14.23 44.84
N ALA A 500 11.71 -15.36 44.34
CA ALA A 500 12.03 -16.69 44.88
C ALA A 500 11.83 -16.83 46.41
N LYS A 501 10.79 -16.18 46.97
CA LYS A 501 10.47 -16.10 48.42
C LYS A 501 11.39 -15.23 49.28
N VAL A 502 12.28 -14.44 48.66
CA VAL A 502 13.21 -13.52 49.34
C VAL A 502 12.88 -12.08 48.94
N LEU A 503 12.90 -11.16 49.91
CA LEU A 503 12.84 -9.72 49.64
C LEU A 503 14.19 -9.25 49.11
N ARG A 504 14.21 -8.61 47.95
CA ARG A 504 15.39 -8.09 47.25
C ARG A 504 15.25 -6.61 46.98
N LYS A 505 16.38 -5.90 46.95
CA LYS A 505 16.44 -4.50 46.50
C LYS A 505 17.06 -4.44 45.11
N CYS A 506 16.54 -3.57 44.28
CA CYS A 506 17.07 -3.27 42.96
C CYS A 506 17.15 -1.74 42.80
N THR A 507 18.30 -1.20 42.41
CA THR A 507 18.44 0.22 42.08
C THR A 507 18.40 0.36 40.58
N LEU A 508 17.43 1.12 40.06
CA LEU A 508 17.14 1.23 38.64
C LEU A 508 17.21 2.68 38.21
N LYS A 509 17.85 2.94 37.06
CA LYS A 509 17.84 4.27 36.44
C LYS A 509 16.56 4.43 35.62
N VAL A 510 15.76 5.47 35.91
CA VAL A 510 14.59 5.80 35.10
C VAL A 510 15.04 6.51 33.83
N GLN A 511 14.71 5.93 32.68
CA GLN A 511 14.93 6.56 31.38
C GLN A 511 13.75 7.48 31.04
N ASP A 512 14.00 8.53 30.26
CA ASP A 512 12.93 9.27 29.59
C ASP A 512 12.29 8.40 28.50
N LEU A 513 10.96 8.29 28.54
CA LEU A 513 10.19 7.53 27.57
C LEU A 513 10.11 8.27 26.22
N HIS A 514 10.17 9.60 26.21
CA HIS A 514 10.19 10.37 24.97
C HIS A 514 11.50 10.15 24.19
N SER A 515 12.66 10.06 24.86
CA SER A 515 13.96 9.77 24.22
C SER A 515 14.08 8.40 23.54
N ILE A 516 13.11 7.50 23.71
CA ILE A 516 13.03 6.19 23.02
C ILE A 516 11.76 6.03 22.17
N THR A 517 11.08 7.13 21.89
CA THR A 517 9.91 7.20 21.03
C THR A 517 10.30 7.97 19.78
N PRO A 518 10.16 7.42 18.56
CA PRO A 518 10.61 8.11 17.36
C PRO A 518 9.88 9.44 17.18
N ASP A 519 10.64 10.44 16.72
CA ASP A 519 10.21 11.80 16.39
C ASP A 519 10.54 12.20 14.94
N ARG A 520 11.26 11.34 14.21
CA ARG A 520 11.75 11.61 12.86
C ARG A 520 11.64 10.36 11.97
N PHE A 521 11.46 10.57 10.67
CA PHE A 521 11.52 9.49 9.67
C PHE A 521 12.15 9.95 8.36
N LEU A 522 12.87 9.05 7.70
CA LEU A 522 13.36 9.20 6.34
C LEU A 522 12.33 8.62 5.37
N HIS A 523 11.91 9.40 4.38
CA HIS A 523 11.30 8.90 3.16
C HIS A 523 12.39 8.72 2.11
N PHE A 524 12.57 7.51 1.57
CA PHE A 524 13.60 7.21 0.55
C PHE A 524 13.23 5.99 -0.28
N GLY A 525 13.41 6.02 -1.61
CA GLY A 525 13.05 4.90 -2.48
C GLY A 525 11.58 4.45 -2.38
N GLY A 526 10.68 5.40 -2.06
CA GLY A 526 9.27 5.16 -1.76
C GLY A 526 8.99 4.48 -0.41
N ALA A 527 10.03 4.12 0.33
CA ALA A 527 9.97 3.49 1.65
C ALA A 527 9.96 4.54 2.78
N VAL A 528 9.55 4.13 3.98
CA VAL A 528 9.57 4.95 5.19
C VAL A 528 10.34 4.24 6.29
N PHE A 529 11.38 4.91 6.80
CA PHE A 529 12.29 4.40 7.82
C PHE A 529 12.33 5.31 9.05
N HIS A 530 12.37 4.72 10.25
CA HIS A 530 12.63 5.45 11.49
C HIS A 530 13.38 4.60 12.51
N ASP A 531 13.74 5.22 13.64
CA ASP A 531 14.26 4.51 14.81
C ASP A 531 13.14 3.62 15.41
N ALA A 532 13.45 2.36 15.75
CA ALA A 532 12.46 1.39 16.23
C ALA A 532 11.87 1.80 17.59
N SER A 533 10.55 1.75 17.73
CA SER A 533 9.84 2.28 18.88
C SER A 533 9.77 1.32 20.07
N TYR A 534 9.58 1.85 21.28
CA TYR A 534 9.36 1.00 22.45
C TYR A 534 8.07 0.15 22.34
N GLN A 535 7.04 0.57 21.60
CA GLN A 535 5.84 -0.24 21.35
C GLN A 535 6.18 -1.48 20.50
N GLU A 536 6.85 -1.27 19.37
CA GLU A 536 7.30 -2.30 18.44
C GLU A 536 8.24 -3.29 19.15
N CYS A 537 9.32 -2.77 19.77
CA CYS A 537 10.31 -3.58 20.46
C CYS A 537 9.71 -4.40 21.62
N ARG A 538 8.78 -3.82 22.41
CA ARG A 538 8.14 -4.50 23.56
C ARG A 538 7.31 -5.72 23.15
N TRP A 539 6.65 -5.70 21.99
CA TRP A 539 5.84 -6.85 21.58
C TRP A 539 6.70 -8.08 21.26
N TYR A 540 7.83 -7.87 20.58
CA TYR A 540 8.72 -8.94 20.13
C TYR A 540 9.90 -9.20 21.09
N ASN A 541 10.02 -8.42 22.17
CA ASN A 541 11.16 -8.38 23.09
C ASN A 541 12.53 -8.20 22.39
N GLU A 542 12.57 -7.34 21.37
CA GLU A 542 13.82 -6.92 20.74
C GLU A 542 14.43 -5.71 21.46
N ALA A 543 15.75 -5.55 21.32
CA ALA A 543 16.47 -4.41 21.86
C ALA A 543 16.27 -3.16 20.98
N ILE A 544 16.07 -2.00 21.61
CA ILE A 544 16.03 -0.70 20.92
C ILE A 544 17.44 -0.36 20.41
N GLY A 545 17.54 0.19 19.19
CA GLY A 545 18.82 0.49 18.55
C GLY A 545 19.53 -0.72 17.91
N ASN A 546 18.80 -1.82 17.66
CA ASN A 546 19.30 -3.05 17.02
C ASN A 546 19.11 -3.05 15.48
N GLY A 547 18.79 -1.89 14.89
CA GLY A 547 18.53 -1.72 13.46
C GLY A 547 17.54 -0.59 13.18
N THR A 548 17.49 -0.13 11.93
CA THR A 548 16.54 0.91 11.47
C THR A 548 15.22 0.27 11.06
N PHE A 549 14.10 0.69 11.64
CA PHE A 549 12.78 0.10 11.36
C PHE A 549 12.20 0.58 10.02
N CYS A 550 11.55 -0.33 9.30
CA CYS A 550 10.96 -0.10 7.99
C CYS A 550 9.42 -0.18 8.04
N ALA A 551 8.76 0.93 8.41
CA ALA A 551 7.29 1.04 8.48
C ALA A 551 6.58 0.89 7.13
N SER A 552 7.30 1.14 6.03
CA SER A 552 6.82 0.84 4.67
C SER A 552 8.00 0.48 3.78
N SER A 553 7.95 -0.69 3.13
CA SER A 553 9.03 -1.20 2.26
C SER A 553 9.17 -0.45 0.93
N GLY A 554 8.13 0.26 0.49
CA GLY A 554 8.17 1.07 -0.72
C GLY A 554 8.59 0.31 -1.97
N PHE A 555 9.34 0.98 -2.84
CA PHE A 555 9.88 0.44 -4.08
C PHE A 555 11.28 -0.16 -3.90
N MET A 556 12.15 0.52 -3.14
CA MET A 556 13.51 0.06 -2.89
C MET A 556 13.57 -1.29 -2.16
N MET A 557 12.73 -1.50 -1.13
CA MET A 557 12.72 -2.75 -0.34
C MET A 557 11.61 -3.72 -0.79
N TRP A 558 11.17 -3.61 -2.05
CA TRP A 558 10.06 -4.37 -2.64
C TRP A 558 10.12 -5.88 -2.41
N SER A 559 11.32 -6.45 -2.45
CA SER A 559 11.59 -7.87 -2.26
C SER A 559 11.37 -8.36 -0.82
N SER A 560 11.07 -7.46 0.13
CA SER A 560 10.64 -7.81 1.48
C SER A 560 9.15 -8.16 1.50
N TYR A 561 8.84 -9.40 1.89
CA TYR A 561 7.48 -9.95 1.94
C TYR A 561 6.63 -9.45 3.12
N SER A 562 7.17 -8.58 3.98
CA SER A 562 6.47 -8.04 5.14
C SER A 562 6.73 -6.53 5.31
N ARG A 563 5.85 -5.90 6.11
CA ARG A 563 6.21 -4.70 6.85
C ARG A 563 7.05 -5.12 8.07
N ASP A 564 7.36 -4.18 8.95
CA ASP A 564 7.73 -4.48 10.35
C ASP A 564 9.03 -5.31 10.49
N PHE A 565 10.07 -4.87 9.76
CA PHE A 565 11.42 -5.42 9.85
C PHE A 565 12.47 -4.32 10.10
N LEU A 566 13.59 -4.73 10.69
CA LEU A 566 14.77 -3.89 10.93
C LEU A 566 15.77 -4.07 9.79
N VAL A 567 16.31 -2.98 9.24
CA VAL A 567 17.54 -3.00 8.43
C VAL A 567 18.74 -2.97 9.39
N THR A 568 19.49 -4.05 9.44
CA THR A 568 20.60 -4.24 10.39
C THR A 568 21.95 -3.84 9.77
N LYS A 569 22.10 -4.00 8.45
CA LYS A 569 23.30 -3.59 7.68
C LYS A 569 22.92 -3.18 6.25
N VAL A 570 23.69 -2.25 5.68
CA VAL A 570 23.60 -1.81 4.27
C VAL A 570 25.01 -1.76 3.68
N ASP A 571 25.21 -2.43 2.54
CA ASP A 571 26.51 -2.59 1.86
C ASP A 571 27.64 -3.03 2.81
N GLY A 572 27.31 -3.97 3.71
CA GLY A 572 28.18 -4.51 4.77
C GLY A 572 28.30 -3.65 6.05
N LYS A 573 27.95 -2.36 6.00
CA LYS A 573 28.05 -1.42 7.13
C LYS A 573 26.84 -1.56 8.08
N PRO A 574 27.02 -1.64 9.41
CA PRO A 574 25.90 -1.69 10.36
C PRO A 574 25.03 -0.43 10.35
N THR A 575 23.72 -0.59 10.55
CA THR A 575 22.73 0.51 10.55
C THR A 575 21.82 0.47 11.79
N PRO A 576 22.39 0.61 13.01
CA PRO A 576 21.68 0.41 14.28
C PRO A 576 20.54 1.41 14.54
N ASN A 577 20.61 2.58 13.88
CA ASN A 577 19.66 3.68 13.98
C ASN A 577 19.54 4.40 12.63
N LEU A 578 18.52 5.26 12.49
CA LEU A 578 18.19 5.99 11.27
C LEU A 578 19.35 6.87 10.76
N GLU A 579 20.15 7.41 11.67
CA GLU A 579 21.23 8.34 11.34
C GLU A 579 22.40 7.63 10.64
N GLU A 580 22.82 6.46 11.14
CA GLU A 580 23.81 5.63 10.47
C GLU A 580 23.27 5.06 9.14
N PHE A 581 21.99 4.70 9.08
CA PHE A 581 21.33 4.30 7.84
C PHE A 581 21.36 5.41 6.77
N MET A 582 21.06 6.65 7.15
CA MET A 582 21.19 7.83 6.28
C MET A 582 22.63 8.05 5.80
N LYS A 583 23.62 8.05 6.71
CA LYS A 583 25.05 8.21 6.38
C LYS A 583 25.54 7.15 5.39
N VAL A 584 25.08 5.90 5.56
CA VAL A 584 25.43 4.81 4.64
C VAL A 584 24.79 5.03 3.27
N ILE A 585 23.48 5.29 3.19
CA ILE A 585 22.76 5.45 1.92
C ILE A 585 23.25 6.67 1.12
N GLN A 586 23.52 7.80 1.78
CA GLN A 586 24.09 8.99 1.14
C GLN A 586 25.47 8.74 0.51
N SER A 587 26.17 7.65 0.87
CA SER A 587 27.44 7.25 0.24
C SER A 587 27.28 6.35 -1.01
N ILE A 588 26.04 6.05 -1.43
CA ILE A 588 25.74 5.04 -2.46
C ILE A 588 25.03 5.67 -3.67
N PRO A 589 25.61 5.60 -4.88
CA PRO A 589 25.03 6.22 -6.07
C PRO A 589 23.79 5.49 -6.59
N ASP A 590 22.97 6.25 -7.32
CA ASP A 590 21.78 5.80 -8.06
C ASP A 590 22.06 4.62 -9.01
N TYR A 591 21.06 3.76 -9.19
CA TYR A 591 21.11 2.47 -9.89
C TYR A 591 22.11 1.43 -9.34
N LYS A 592 22.93 1.73 -8.31
CA LYS A 592 23.84 0.72 -7.73
C LYS A 592 23.05 -0.34 -6.98
N ARG A 593 23.29 -1.61 -7.34
CA ARG A 593 22.77 -2.77 -6.63
C ARG A 593 23.63 -3.09 -5.41
N ILE A 594 23.01 -3.27 -4.25
CA ILE A 594 23.68 -3.50 -2.96
C ILE A 594 23.07 -4.65 -2.17
N GLN A 595 23.82 -5.10 -1.15
CA GLN A 595 23.36 -6.07 -0.15
C GLN A 595 22.82 -5.32 1.07
N CYS A 596 21.57 -5.58 1.45
CA CYS A 596 21.00 -5.18 2.73
C CYS A 596 20.77 -6.42 3.60
N MET A 597 21.04 -6.32 4.89
CA MET A 597 20.66 -7.34 5.87
C MET A 597 19.42 -6.86 6.62
N THR A 598 18.39 -7.71 6.66
CA THR A 598 17.07 -7.38 7.21
C THR A 598 16.59 -8.44 8.18
N ARG A 599 16.11 -8.04 9.36
CA ARG A 599 15.58 -8.94 10.39
C ARG A 599 14.10 -8.62 10.65
N ALA A 600 13.21 -9.55 10.34
CA ALA A 600 11.80 -9.46 10.75
C ALA A 600 11.71 -9.50 12.29
N LEU A 601 10.86 -8.68 12.89
CA LEU A 601 10.76 -8.60 14.35
C LEU A 601 10.40 -9.97 14.97
N GLY A 602 11.05 -10.29 16.09
CA GLY A 602 10.91 -11.60 16.76
C GLY A 602 11.63 -12.78 16.09
N LYS A 603 12.46 -12.54 15.06
CA LYS A 603 13.42 -13.52 14.55
C LYS A 603 14.83 -13.19 15.06
N SER A 604 15.68 -14.20 15.21
CA SER A 604 17.10 -14.04 15.53
C SER A 604 17.98 -13.75 14.31
N ASP A 605 17.53 -14.20 13.13
CA ASP A 605 18.39 -14.41 11.97
C ASP A 605 18.20 -13.28 10.95
N ASP A 606 19.30 -12.64 10.55
CA ASP A 606 19.32 -11.64 9.49
C ASP A 606 19.19 -12.33 8.12
N GLN A 607 18.28 -11.83 7.28
CA GLN A 607 18.08 -12.28 5.90
C GLN A 607 18.77 -11.31 4.93
N LEU A 608 19.40 -11.87 3.88
CA LEU A 608 20.03 -11.08 2.82
C LEU A 608 18.98 -10.64 1.79
N LEU A 609 18.86 -9.32 1.60
CA LEU A 609 18.04 -8.69 0.58
C LEU A 609 18.93 -8.01 -0.47
N MET A 610 18.74 -8.34 -1.74
CA MET A 610 19.38 -7.63 -2.86
C MET A 610 18.50 -6.44 -3.26
N VAL A 611 19.03 -5.23 -3.11
CA VAL A 611 18.32 -3.95 -3.26
C VAL A 611 18.97 -3.14 -4.38
N ASP A 612 18.16 -2.50 -5.22
CA ASP A 612 18.60 -1.49 -6.18
C ASP A 612 18.33 -0.10 -5.58
N ILE A 613 19.34 0.78 -5.58
CA ILE A 613 19.24 2.13 -5.00
C ILE A 613 18.61 3.09 -6.01
N ASP A 614 17.51 3.74 -5.60
CA ASP A 614 16.73 4.70 -6.39
C ASP A 614 16.82 6.11 -5.77
N TRP A 615 17.36 7.04 -6.54
CA TRP A 615 17.30 8.49 -6.27
C TRP A 615 16.52 9.25 -7.35
N HIS A 616 16.02 8.57 -8.39
CA HIS A 616 15.56 9.19 -9.64
C HIS A 616 14.06 9.09 -9.88
N PHE A 617 13.37 8.12 -9.27
CA PHE A 617 11.90 8.12 -9.20
C PHE A 617 11.40 8.70 -7.88
N TYR A 618 12.10 8.50 -6.77
CA TYR A 618 11.62 8.94 -5.44
C TYR A 618 12.42 10.07 -4.81
N PRO A 619 11.76 11.06 -4.17
CA PRO A 619 12.43 12.07 -3.38
C PRO A 619 12.91 11.49 -2.05
N ALA A 620 14.19 11.74 -1.74
CA ALA A 620 14.75 11.56 -0.42
C ALA A 620 14.40 12.79 0.44
N SER A 621 13.72 12.58 1.57
CA SER A 621 13.38 13.65 2.51
C SER A 621 13.39 13.14 3.95
N LEU A 622 14.08 13.86 4.84
CA LEU A 622 13.92 13.68 6.29
C LEU A 622 12.72 14.52 6.77
N PHE A 623 11.92 13.94 7.64
CA PHE A 623 10.85 14.63 8.36
C PHE A 623 11.12 14.54 9.86
N VAL A 624 11.00 15.67 10.56
CA VAL A 624 11.22 15.77 12.02
C VAL A 624 10.00 16.44 12.67
N ARG A 625 9.48 15.85 13.74
CA ARG A 625 8.30 16.33 14.47
C ARG A 625 8.66 17.55 15.33
N ASP A 626 7.77 18.53 15.32
CA ASP A 626 7.79 19.71 16.17
C ASP A 626 6.49 19.75 16.95
N ASP A 627 6.54 19.29 18.20
CA ASP A 627 5.39 19.16 19.08
C ASP A 627 4.97 20.51 19.74
N HIS A 628 5.73 21.60 19.54
CA HIS A 628 5.33 22.94 19.99
C HIS A 628 4.33 23.60 19.03
N GLU A 629 4.59 23.48 17.72
CA GLU A 629 3.67 23.96 16.68
C GLU A 629 2.66 22.88 16.22
N GLY A 630 2.92 21.61 16.56
CA GLY A 630 2.14 20.47 16.13
C GLY A 630 2.30 20.18 14.64
N VAL A 631 3.53 20.38 14.13
CA VAL A 631 3.87 20.26 12.72
C VAL A 631 5.00 19.25 12.54
N TRP A 632 5.18 18.78 11.32
CA TRP A 632 6.43 18.17 10.91
C TRP A 632 7.19 19.17 10.05
N ARG A 633 8.48 19.30 10.32
CA ARG A 633 9.46 20.02 9.51
C ARG A 633 10.04 19.03 8.49
N ARG A 634 10.41 19.53 7.31
CA ARG A 634 10.95 18.72 6.21
C ARG A 634 12.31 19.25 5.78
N GLU A 635 13.23 18.34 5.50
CA GLU A 635 14.53 18.59 4.91
C GLU A 635 14.69 17.70 3.67
N ASP A 636 14.95 18.31 2.51
CA ASP A 636 15.11 17.59 1.24
C ASP A 636 16.57 17.14 1.06
N ILE A 637 16.77 15.84 0.89
CA ILE A 637 18.10 15.22 0.81
C ILE A 637 18.46 15.06 -0.66
N SER A 638 19.64 15.55 -1.04
CA SER A 638 20.18 15.34 -2.39
C SER A 638 20.88 13.98 -2.51
N PRO A 639 20.91 13.35 -3.70
CA PRO A 639 21.78 12.22 -3.97
C PRO A 639 23.26 12.59 -3.79
N PRO A 640 24.16 11.62 -3.58
CA PRO A 640 25.59 11.88 -3.69
C PRO A 640 25.93 12.51 -5.04
N ALA A 641 26.89 13.43 -5.03
CA ALA A 641 27.39 14.05 -6.26
C ALA A 641 27.79 12.95 -7.26
N ALA A 642 27.20 13.02 -8.46
CA ALA A 642 27.44 12.01 -9.48
C ALA A 642 28.94 11.90 -9.77
N ILE A 643 29.48 10.68 -9.69
CA ILE A 643 30.82 10.40 -10.18
C ILE A 643 30.78 10.67 -11.69
N GLU A 644 31.41 11.75 -12.14
CA GLU A 644 31.50 12.03 -13.56
C GLU A 644 32.17 10.83 -14.25
N GLU A 645 31.43 10.14 -15.11
CA GLU A 645 32.02 9.23 -16.08
C GLU A 645 33.04 10.03 -16.90
N LYS A 646 34.33 9.80 -16.63
CA LYS A 646 35.42 10.43 -17.39
C LYS A 646 35.18 10.13 -18.86
N LYS A 647 34.78 11.16 -19.61
CA LYS A 647 34.70 11.10 -21.08
C LYS A 647 36.09 10.76 -21.59
N GLU A 648 36.30 9.50 -21.93
CA GLU A 648 37.56 9.04 -22.50
C GLU A 648 37.84 9.88 -23.74
N GLY A 649 38.96 10.62 -23.70
CA GLY A 649 39.32 11.53 -24.77
C GLY A 649 39.48 10.76 -26.08
N LYS A 650 39.10 11.38 -27.20
CA LYS A 650 39.30 10.80 -28.53
C LYS A 650 40.78 10.48 -28.76
N LEU A 651 41.16 9.22 -28.54
CA LEU A 651 42.46 8.70 -28.90
C LEU A 651 42.62 8.82 -30.41
N SER A 652 43.57 9.68 -30.81
CA SER A 652 44.05 9.72 -32.19
C SER A 652 44.89 8.47 -32.45
N PRO A 653 44.89 7.92 -33.68
CA PRO A 653 45.67 6.72 -33.97
C PRO A 653 47.17 7.00 -33.77
N PRO A 654 47.94 6.08 -33.15
CA PRO A 654 49.36 6.26 -32.94
C PRO A 654 50.13 6.25 -34.27
N GLY A 655 51.19 7.04 -34.34
CA GLY A 655 52.17 6.97 -35.42
C GLY A 655 53.03 5.70 -35.33
N VAL A 656 53.72 5.40 -36.43
CA VAL A 656 54.74 4.35 -36.52
C VAL A 656 56.11 4.94 -36.07
N ASP A 657 57.13 4.08 -35.98
CA ASP A 657 58.52 4.37 -35.59
C ASP A 657 58.75 4.49 -34.06
N GLY A 658 59.76 3.87 -33.44
CA GLY A 658 60.71 2.88 -33.93
C GLY A 658 61.76 2.45 -32.87
N GLU A 659 62.23 1.21 -32.95
CA GLU A 659 63.49 0.59 -32.43
C GLU A 659 64.12 0.88 -31.03
N ASN A 660 64.60 -0.22 -30.43
CA ASN A 660 65.81 -0.40 -29.59
C ASN A 660 65.84 -0.27 -28.03
N ASP A 661 66.24 -1.40 -27.44
CA ASP A 661 67.30 -1.63 -26.41
C ASP A 661 67.22 -1.18 -24.93
N SER A 662 66.84 -2.19 -24.11
CA SER A 662 67.78 -2.86 -23.16
C SER A 662 67.94 -2.40 -21.69
N ALA A 663 68.53 -3.31 -20.89
CA ALA A 663 69.18 -3.14 -19.58
C ALA A 663 68.32 -2.86 -18.30
N ILE A 664 67.82 -3.95 -17.70
CA ILE A 664 68.26 -4.49 -16.40
C ILE A 664 68.67 -3.48 -15.30
N ASP A 665 67.98 -3.50 -14.14
CA ASP A 665 68.60 -4.01 -12.89
C ASP A 665 67.56 -4.53 -11.86
N LEU A 666 67.96 -5.45 -10.96
CA LEU A 666 67.02 -6.26 -10.16
C LEU A 666 67.62 -6.83 -8.84
N GLU A 667 67.61 -6.04 -7.75
CA GLU A 667 67.94 -6.43 -6.35
C GLU A 667 67.28 -5.41 -5.37
N SER A 668 67.04 -5.63 -4.07
CA SER A 668 66.98 -6.80 -3.14
C SER A 668 66.16 -6.38 -1.88
N VAL A 669 65.20 -7.16 -1.33
CA VAL A 669 65.31 -8.21 -0.26
C VAL A 669 66.00 -7.70 1.04
N PRO A 670 65.35 -7.67 2.24
CA PRO A 670 64.95 -8.84 3.08
C PRO A 670 63.50 -8.76 3.68
N SER A 671 62.79 -9.80 4.17
CA SER A 671 63.08 -11.01 5.01
C SER A 671 63.24 -10.68 6.53
N SER A 672 62.81 -11.44 7.55
CA SER A 672 62.42 -12.87 7.79
C SER A 672 61.51 -12.92 9.09
N PRO A 673 61.25 -14.04 9.83
CA PRO A 673 61.55 -15.48 9.63
C PRO A 673 60.40 -16.51 9.92
N GLN A 674 60.62 -17.77 9.52
CA GLN A 674 60.02 -19.02 10.07
C GLN A 674 61.09 -19.81 10.85
N SER A 675 60.71 -20.83 11.66
CA SER A 675 61.51 -22.03 12.08
C SER A 675 60.87 -22.81 13.25
N PRO A 676 61.26 -24.07 13.60
CA PRO A 676 61.71 -25.20 12.75
C PRO A 676 61.25 -26.63 13.23
N GLU A 677 61.48 -27.67 12.39
CA GLU A 677 61.91 -29.08 12.72
C GLU A 677 61.09 -30.02 13.67
N SER A 678 61.14 -31.38 13.62
CA SER A 678 61.78 -32.41 12.75
C SER A 678 61.08 -33.82 12.86
N ALA A 679 61.54 -34.83 12.10
CA ALA A 679 60.95 -36.21 11.92
C ALA A 679 61.56 -37.28 12.89
N PRO A 680 61.60 -38.66 12.69
CA PRO A 680 61.23 -39.60 11.59
C PRO A 680 60.31 -40.80 12.10
N ALA A 681 60.23 -42.08 11.65
CA ALA A 681 60.95 -42.96 10.68
C ALA A 681 60.18 -44.27 10.24
N ASN A 682 60.49 -44.78 9.04
CA ASN A 682 60.65 -46.18 8.53
C ASN A 682 59.89 -47.45 9.04
N ASN A 683 59.40 -48.24 8.04
CA ASN A 683 59.54 -49.72 7.81
C ASN A 683 59.03 -50.77 8.85
N SER A 684 58.69 -52.03 8.51
CA SER A 684 58.32 -52.76 7.26
C SER A 684 58.00 -54.24 7.57
N ALA A 685 57.00 -54.90 6.94
CA ALA A 685 56.94 -56.39 6.86
C ALA A 685 55.98 -56.95 5.77
N PHE A 686 56.42 -58.01 5.11
CA PHE A 686 55.82 -58.75 3.96
C PHE A 686 54.82 -59.87 4.36
N ILE A 687 53.83 -60.16 3.46
CA ILE A 687 53.34 -61.50 2.97
C ILE A 687 52.83 -62.54 4.02
N PRO A 688 51.82 -63.43 3.76
CA PRO A 688 51.20 -63.93 2.50
C PRO A 688 49.64 -63.81 2.48
N GLN A 689 48.79 -64.40 1.61
CA GLN A 689 48.93 -65.28 0.41
C GLN A 689 47.70 -65.15 -0.55
N ASP A 690 47.77 -65.81 -1.71
CA ASP A 690 46.64 -66.26 -2.58
C ASP A 690 46.59 -67.82 -2.53
N PRO A 691 45.42 -68.49 -2.58
CA PRO A 691 44.80 -68.84 -3.87
C PRO A 691 43.26 -68.71 -3.97
N SER A 692 42.82 -68.14 -5.09
CA SER A 692 41.53 -68.31 -5.76
C SER A 692 41.10 -69.79 -5.90
N PRO A 693 39.79 -70.17 -5.97
CA PRO A 693 38.97 -69.89 -7.17
C PRO A 693 37.44 -69.71 -7.01
N GLN A 694 36.84 -69.05 -8.02
CA GLN A 694 35.44 -69.18 -8.52
C GLN A 694 34.29 -68.82 -7.54
N LEU A 695 33.29 -68.02 -7.93
CA LEU A 695 32.62 -67.93 -9.23
C LEU A 695 32.57 -66.51 -9.82
N GLU A 696 32.36 -66.45 -11.13
CA GLU A 696 32.22 -65.22 -11.92
C GLU A 696 30.75 -64.74 -11.95
N GLU A 697 30.52 -63.48 -11.56
CA GLU A 697 29.47 -62.64 -12.17
C GLU A 697 30.21 -61.42 -12.75
N GLU A 698 29.86 -61.04 -13.98
CA GLU A 698 30.61 -60.05 -14.77
C GLU A 698 30.40 -58.63 -14.21
N VAL A 699 31.50 -57.91 -14.01
CA VAL A 699 31.48 -56.45 -13.85
C VAL A 699 31.52 -55.84 -15.25
N PRO A 700 30.52 -55.06 -15.68
CA PRO A 700 30.67 -54.17 -16.82
C PRO A 700 31.63 -53.04 -16.42
N ASP A 701 32.60 -52.73 -17.26
CA ASP A 701 33.49 -51.59 -17.04
C ASP A 701 32.70 -50.28 -17.19
N ASP A 702 32.50 -49.55 -16.09
CA ASP A 702 32.15 -48.12 -16.14
C ASP A 702 33.39 -47.32 -16.58
N GLU A 703 33.71 -47.37 -17.87
CA GLU A 703 34.47 -46.30 -18.52
C GLU A 703 33.57 -45.04 -18.51
N ASP A 704 34.06 -43.92 -17.95
CA ASP A 704 33.43 -42.61 -18.10
C ASP A 704 33.48 -42.19 -19.58
N ILE A 705 32.51 -42.65 -20.36
CA ILE A 705 32.29 -42.22 -21.74
C ILE A 705 31.71 -40.80 -21.69
N ASP A 706 32.48 -39.81 -22.15
CA ASP A 706 31.96 -38.52 -22.56
C ASP A 706 30.94 -38.74 -23.70
N GLU A 707 29.64 -38.83 -23.37
CA GLU A 707 28.57 -38.85 -24.38
C GLU A 707 28.61 -37.52 -25.16
N GLU A 708 29.06 -37.54 -26.42
CA GLU A 708 29.01 -36.35 -27.28
C GLU A 708 27.55 -35.88 -27.40
N ASP A 709 27.26 -34.67 -26.87
CA ASP A 709 25.97 -33.98 -27.03
C ASP A 709 25.41 -34.17 -28.45
N THR A 710 24.16 -34.64 -28.57
CA THR A 710 23.61 -34.87 -29.90
C THR A 710 23.50 -33.55 -30.69
N PRO A 711 23.47 -33.59 -32.03
CA PRO A 711 23.24 -32.41 -32.86
C PRO A 711 22.00 -31.58 -32.45
N LEU A 712 20.99 -32.22 -31.84
CA LEU A 712 19.79 -31.56 -31.35
C LEU A 712 20.04 -30.85 -30.00
N GLU A 713 20.77 -31.46 -29.06
CA GLU A 713 21.10 -30.84 -27.77
C GLU A 713 22.03 -29.62 -27.95
N LEU A 714 23.07 -29.73 -28.78
CA LEU A 714 23.94 -28.60 -29.14
C LEU A 714 23.14 -27.43 -29.73
N ALA A 715 22.21 -27.71 -30.65
CA ALA A 715 21.37 -26.68 -31.26
C ALA A 715 20.32 -26.10 -30.30
N ILE A 716 19.92 -26.85 -29.27
CA ILE A 716 19.03 -26.40 -28.20
C ILE A 716 19.77 -25.46 -27.22
N GLU A 717 21.02 -25.75 -26.86
CA GLU A 717 21.81 -24.85 -26.00
C GLU A 717 22.21 -23.56 -26.75
N GLU A 718 22.44 -23.60 -28.07
CA GLU A 718 22.53 -22.37 -28.88
C GLU A 718 21.22 -21.57 -28.90
N LEU A 719 20.07 -22.23 -28.98
CA LEU A 719 18.76 -21.57 -28.89
C LEU A 719 18.56 -20.93 -27.50
N ARG A 720 19.01 -21.58 -26.42
CA ARG A 720 19.02 -21.02 -25.06
C ARG A 720 19.93 -19.79 -24.97
N CYS A 721 21.10 -19.80 -25.61
CA CYS A 721 21.98 -18.63 -25.75
C CYS A 721 21.38 -17.48 -26.59
N SER A 722 20.19 -17.69 -27.18
CA SER A 722 19.40 -16.67 -27.87
C SER A 722 18.28 -16.09 -27.00
N MET A 723 18.07 -16.59 -25.77
CA MET A 723 17.00 -16.14 -24.87
C MET A 723 17.54 -15.26 -23.74
N ALA A 724 16.65 -14.43 -23.18
CA ALA A 724 16.91 -13.61 -22.00
C ALA A 724 15.72 -13.61 -21.04
N TYR A 725 15.96 -13.27 -19.77
CA TYR A 725 14.91 -12.99 -18.78
C TYR A 725 14.88 -11.51 -18.45
N VAL A 726 13.71 -10.91 -18.29
CA VAL A 726 13.54 -9.52 -17.82
C VAL A 726 12.82 -9.50 -16.49
N ARG A 727 13.22 -8.56 -15.62
CA ARG A 727 12.43 -8.08 -14.50
C ARG A 727 12.32 -6.55 -14.57
N CYS A 728 11.10 -6.06 -14.57
CA CYS A 728 10.74 -4.65 -14.56
C CYS A 728 10.06 -4.29 -13.23
N PHE A 729 10.51 -3.20 -12.63
CA PHE A 729 9.90 -2.62 -11.43
C PHE A 729 9.17 -1.32 -11.80
N LEU A 730 7.91 -1.18 -11.38
CA LEU A 730 7.05 -0.05 -11.72
C LEU A 730 6.86 0.89 -10.52
N PRO A 731 7.46 2.10 -10.50
CA PRO A 731 7.40 3.00 -9.33
C PRO A 731 5.99 3.54 -9.07
N HIS A 732 5.25 3.93 -10.10
CA HIS A 732 3.93 4.54 -9.94
C HIS A 732 2.87 3.82 -10.77
N THR A 733 1.64 3.75 -10.24
CA THR A 733 0.49 3.18 -10.93
C THR A 733 0.08 4.10 -12.08
N ILE A 734 0.42 3.71 -13.31
CA ILE A 734 0.27 4.51 -14.55
C ILE A 734 -0.18 3.62 -15.73
N TYR A 735 -0.84 4.22 -16.72
CA TYR A 735 -1.30 3.56 -17.96
C TYR A 735 -2.13 2.26 -17.76
N GLY A 736 -2.77 2.10 -16.59
CA GLY A 736 -3.54 0.91 -16.22
C GLY A 736 -2.75 -0.21 -15.55
N TYR A 737 -1.45 -0.04 -15.35
CA TYR A 737 -0.58 -0.98 -14.63
C TYR A 737 -0.38 -0.53 -13.19
N THR A 738 -0.19 -1.50 -12.28
CA THR A 738 -0.17 -1.26 -10.83
C THR A 738 1.24 -1.33 -10.27
N SER A 739 1.64 -0.31 -9.52
CA SER A 739 2.86 -0.27 -8.72
C SER A 739 2.76 -1.13 -7.45
N ASN A 740 1.92 -2.18 -7.46
CA ASN A 740 1.87 -3.27 -6.47
C ASN A 740 2.24 -4.64 -7.10
N MET A 741 2.81 -4.68 -8.32
CA MET A 741 3.29 -5.89 -9.00
C MET A 741 4.71 -5.75 -9.57
N SER A 742 5.51 -6.82 -9.45
CA SER A 742 6.74 -6.99 -10.24
C SER A 742 6.36 -7.60 -11.58
N TYR A 743 6.87 -7.04 -12.68
CA TYR A 743 6.63 -7.54 -14.03
C TYR A 743 7.87 -8.31 -14.50
N SER A 744 7.71 -9.50 -15.08
CA SER A 744 8.86 -10.33 -15.48
C SER A 744 8.49 -11.45 -16.43
N GLY A 745 9.45 -11.88 -17.25
CA GLY A 745 9.29 -13.04 -18.13
C GLY A 745 10.46 -13.22 -19.10
N VAL A 746 10.21 -13.97 -20.17
CA VAL A 746 11.24 -14.43 -21.13
C VAL A 746 11.16 -13.61 -22.42
N GLY A 747 12.30 -13.36 -23.04
CA GLY A 747 12.42 -12.69 -24.33
C GLY A 747 13.47 -13.35 -25.23
N LEU A 748 13.58 -12.84 -26.46
CA LEU A 748 14.39 -13.41 -27.54
C LEU A 748 15.31 -12.35 -28.15
N VAL A 749 16.59 -12.68 -28.37
CA VAL A 749 17.50 -11.85 -29.15
C VAL A 749 17.03 -11.84 -30.61
N VAL A 750 16.72 -10.65 -31.14
CA VAL A 750 16.32 -10.45 -32.54
C VAL A 750 17.39 -9.75 -33.38
N ALA A 751 18.28 -8.98 -32.75
CA ALA A 751 19.47 -8.40 -33.37
C ALA A 751 20.62 -8.28 -32.36
N VAL A 752 21.87 -8.17 -32.84
CA VAL A 752 23.08 -8.00 -32.00
C VAL A 752 23.93 -6.81 -32.42
N ASP A 753 24.06 -6.56 -33.73
CA ASP A 753 24.83 -5.46 -34.31
C ASP A 753 23.96 -4.80 -35.41
N PRO A 754 23.87 -3.46 -35.52
CA PRO A 754 24.69 -2.45 -34.85
C PRO A 754 24.28 -2.13 -33.40
N ILE A 755 23.10 -2.60 -32.95
CA ILE A 755 22.56 -2.42 -31.61
C ILE A 755 21.95 -3.76 -31.18
N PRO A 756 22.23 -4.29 -29.97
CA PRO A 756 21.58 -5.50 -29.51
C PRO A 756 20.11 -5.22 -29.17
N LEU A 757 19.21 -6.02 -29.75
CA LEU A 757 17.76 -5.89 -29.56
C LEU A 757 17.17 -7.21 -29.06
N LEU A 758 16.43 -7.12 -27.97
CA LEU A 758 15.68 -8.20 -27.33
C LEU A 758 14.18 -7.94 -27.46
N PHE A 759 13.45 -8.88 -28.04
CA PHE A 759 12.01 -8.88 -28.10
C PHE A 759 11.40 -9.41 -26.79
N PHE A 760 10.41 -8.69 -26.25
CA PHE A 760 9.58 -9.09 -25.12
C PHE A 760 8.10 -8.78 -25.38
N ASP A 761 7.20 -9.50 -24.71
CA ASP A 761 5.77 -9.18 -24.70
C ASP A 761 5.44 -7.99 -23.78
N ARG A 762 4.24 -7.46 -23.98
CA ARG A 762 3.74 -6.26 -23.27
C ARG A 762 3.32 -6.51 -21.82
N THR A 763 3.17 -7.76 -21.39
CA THR A 763 2.84 -8.11 -20.01
C THR A 763 4.08 -8.15 -19.11
N CYS A 764 5.26 -8.44 -19.68
CA CYS A 764 6.53 -8.40 -18.96
C CYS A 764 7.15 -7.00 -18.88
N VAL A 765 6.84 -6.09 -19.82
CA VAL A 765 7.33 -4.70 -19.83
C VAL A 765 6.14 -3.71 -19.99
N PRO A 766 5.58 -3.20 -18.87
CA PRO A 766 4.28 -2.53 -18.85
C PRO A 766 4.27 -1.06 -19.29
N THR A 767 5.39 -0.34 -19.22
CA THR A 767 5.47 1.11 -19.54
C THR A 767 6.93 1.54 -19.71
N ASP A 768 7.14 2.76 -20.22
CA ASP A 768 8.45 3.41 -20.33
C ASP A 768 9.02 3.90 -19.00
N MET A 769 8.16 4.13 -18.00
CA MET A 769 8.55 4.51 -16.64
C MET A 769 8.69 3.27 -15.75
N VAL A 770 9.72 2.46 -16.00
CA VAL A 770 10.09 1.27 -15.22
C VAL A 770 11.59 1.18 -15.07
N ASP A 771 12.03 0.55 -13.99
CA ASP A 771 13.43 0.16 -13.82
C ASP A 771 13.65 -1.27 -14.34
N ILE A 772 14.63 -1.46 -15.23
CA ILE A 772 14.78 -2.69 -16.04
C ILE A 772 16.07 -3.43 -15.70
N ARG A 773 15.92 -4.64 -15.16
CA ARG A 773 17.01 -5.61 -15.00
C ARG A 773 16.84 -6.77 -15.98
N LEU A 774 17.74 -6.86 -16.94
CA LEU A 774 17.86 -8.00 -17.85
C LEU A 774 18.82 -9.04 -17.25
N THR A 775 18.55 -10.31 -17.47
CA THR A 775 19.53 -11.39 -17.27
C THR A 775 19.81 -12.04 -18.63
N VAL A 776 21.05 -11.93 -19.06
CA VAL A 776 21.58 -12.42 -20.35
C VAL A 776 22.85 -13.21 -20.05
N ALA A 777 22.99 -14.44 -20.58
CA ALA A 777 24.11 -15.33 -20.28
C ALA A 777 24.39 -15.47 -18.76
N ASN A 778 23.33 -15.66 -17.96
CA ASN A 778 23.33 -15.68 -16.48
C ASN A 778 23.82 -14.38 -15.77
N LYS A 779 24.22 -13.34 -16.50
CA LYS A 779 24.66 -12.06 -15.95
C LYS A 779 23.48 -11.08 -15.89
N ASN A 780 23.23 -10.50 -14.72
CA ASN A 780 22.23 -9.45 -14.54
C ASN A 780 22.82 -8.07 -14.88
N ILE A 781 22.15 -7.32 -15.77
CA ILE A 781 22.58 -6.04 -16.35
C ILE A 781 21.37 -5.08 -16.50
N PRO A 782 21.57 -3.75 -16.53
CA PRO A 782 20.51 -2.80 -16.87
C PRO A 782 20.05 -2.96 -18.33
N GLY A 783 18.76 -2.74 -18.58
CA GLY A 783 18.17 -2.66 -19.92
C GLY A 783 17.52 -1.30 -20.20
N ARG A 784 17.20 -1.02 -21.48
CA ARG A 784 16.49 0.19 -21.91
C ARG A 784 15.49 -0.12 -23.04
N ILE A 785 14.33 0.53 -23.04
CA ILE A 785 13.32 0.39 -24.10
C ILE A 785 13.68 1.20 -25.35
N VAL A 786 13.79 0.52 -26.48
CA VAL A 786 13.97 1.10 -27.82
C VAL A 786 12.62 1.29 -28.52
N TYR A 787 11.68 0.36 -28.39
CA TYR A 787 10.34 0.45 -29.02
C TYR A 787 9.26 -0.07 -28.06
N MET A 788 8.09 0.56 -28.10
CA MET A 788 6.93 0.26 -27.27
C MET A 788 5.62 0.29 -28.07
N GLY A 789 4.97 -0.86 -28.22
CA GLY A 789 3.66 -0.99 -28.88
C GLY A 789 2.89 -2.21 -28.37
N ASP A 790 2.42 -3.07 -29.27
CA ASP A 790 1.85 -4.39 -28.93
C ASP A 790 2.86 -5.40 -28.36
N PHE A 791 4.14 -5.11 -28.59
CA PHE A 791 5.31 -5.79 -28.05
C PHE A 791 6.37 -4.74 -27.71
N VAL A 792 7.47 -5.17 -27.11
CA VAL A 792 8.54 -4.27 -26.64
C VAL A 792 9.89 -4.74 -27.17
N LEU A 793 10.74 -3.79 -27.59
CA LEU A 793 12.14 -4.07 -27.89
C LEU A 793 13.04 -3.40 -26.85
N LEU A 794 13.89 -4.18 -26.20
CA LEU A 794 14.87 -3.73 -25.22
C LEU A 794 16.30 -3.81 -25.78
N THR A 795 17.19 -2.96 -25.26
CA THR A 795 18.63 -2.97 -25.55
C THR A 795 19.45 -2.90 -24.25
N PHE A 796 20.74 -3.21 -24.33
CA PHE A 796 21.69 -3.27 -23.20
C PHE A 796 23.12 -2.99 -23.69
N ASP A 797 24.05 -2.63 -22.79
CA ASP A 797 25.47 -2.54 -23.14
C ASP A 797 26.15 -3.91 -23.11
N LYS A 798 26.61 -4.36 -24.28
CA LYS A 798 27.35 -5.60 -24.52
C LYS A 798 28.65 -5.68 -23.71
N LYS A 799 29.24 -4.54 -23.31
CA LYS A 799 30.45 -4.46 -22.46
C LYS A 799 30.23 -4.93 -21.01
N LEU A 800 28.98 -5.01 -20.53
CA LEU A 800 28.68 -5.42 -19.16
C LEU A 800 28.62 -6.94 -18.96
N LEU A 801 28.77 -7.69 -20.06
CA LEU A 801 28.80 -9.15 -20.08
C LEU A 801 30.25 -9.69 -19.99
N PRO A 802 30.47 -10.88 -19.40
CA PRO A 802 31.78 -11.53 -19.39
C PRO A 802 32.37 -11.70 -20.79
N GLU A 803 33.70 -11.61 -20.92
CA GLU A 803 34.40 -11.95 -22.16
C GLU A 803 34.07 -13.39 -22.59
N GLY A 804 33.87 -13.60 -23.88
CA GLY A 804 33.45 -14.90 -24.44
C GLY A 804 31.95 -15.22 -24.32
N SER A 805 31.12 -14.34 -23.73
CA SER A 805 29.66 -14.55 -23.66
C SER A 805 29.03 -14.72 -25.03
N LYS A 806 28.50 -15.92 -25.32
CA LYS A 806 27.73 -16.21 -26.54
C LYS A 806 26.36 -15.52 -26.45
N ILE A 807 26.13 -14.52 -27.30
CA ILE A 807 24.81 -13.94 -27.57
C ILE A 807 24.50 -14.29 -29.03
N LEU A 808 23.45 -15.07 -29.26
CA LEU A 808 23.10 -15.54 -30.60
C LEU A 808 21.77 -14.95 -31.06
N VAL A 809 21.68 -14.59 -32.34
CA VAL A 809 20.39 -14.44 -33.03
C VAL A 809 20.03 -15.84 -33.55
N PRO A 810 18.81 -16.35 -33.33
CA PRO A 810 18.42 -17.65 -33.85
C PRO A 810 18.12 -17.57 -35.36
N GLU A 811 18.06 -18.71 -36.04
CA GLU A 811 17.58 -18.73 -37.42
C GLU A 811 16.05 -18.66 -37.49
N TRP A 812 15.50 -18.22 -38.62
CA TRP A 812 14.08 -17.96 -38.80
C TRP A 812 13.48 -18.85 -39.91
N ASP A 813 12.35 -19.52 -39.64
CA ASP A 813 11.58 -20.22 -40.67
C ASP A 813 10.67 -19.21 -41.40
N THR A 814 10.96 -18.98 -42.68
CA THR A 814 10.17 -18.09 -43.54
C THR A 814 8.84 -18.70 -44.00
N LYS A 815 8.52 -19.94 -43.62
CA LYS A 815 7.24 -20.59 -43.91
C LYS A 815 6.24 -20.32 -42.77
N PRO A 816 5.10 -19.65 -43.02
CA PRO A 816 4.08 -19.46 -41.99
C PRO A 816 3.53 -20.78 -41.42
N LEU A 817 3.23 -20.79 -40.12
CA LEU A 817 2.56 -21.89 -39.42
C LEU A 817 1.12 -22.11 -39.93
N LYS A 818 0.64 -23.34 -39.80
CA LYS A 818 -0.68 -23.82 -40.21
C LYS A 818 -1.31 -24.65 -39.11
N VAL A 819 -2.64 -24.71 -39.13
CA VAL A 819 -3.43 -25.54 -38.22
C VAL A 819 -3.07 -27.02 -38.44
N ARG A 820 -2.82 -27.75 -37.34
CA ARG A 820 -2.27 -29.12 -37.27
C ARG A 820 -0.78 -29.29 -37.59
N ASP A 821 0.00 -28.21 -37.76
CA ASP A 821 1.46 -28.34 -37.75
C ASP A 821 1.94 -28.85 -36.37
N SER A 822 2.83 -29.84 -36.36
CA SER A 822 3.46 -30.36 -35.13
C SER A 822 4.67 -29.50 -34.76
N VAL A 823 4.70 -29.02 -33.52
CA VAL A 823 5.70 -28.04 -33.04
C VAL A 823 6.23 -28.41 -31.66
N LYS A 824 7.45 -27.94 -31.35
CA LYS A 824 8.01 -27.93 -30.00
C LYS A 824 8.14 -26.48 -29.54
N ILE A 825 7.69 -26.25 -28.32
CA ILE A 825 7.87 -25.00 -27.58
C ILE A 825 9.16 -25.13 -26.77
N PHE A 826 9.95 -24.07 -26.75
CA PHE A 826 11.16 -23.91 -25.94
C PHE A 826 11.04 -22.58 -25.18
N GLY A 827 11.11 -22.58 -23.86
CA GLY A 827 11.07 -21.35 -23.06
C GLY A 827 11.76 -21.51 -21.73
N LEU A 828 12.06 -20.40 -21.04
CA LEU A 828 12.75 -20.43 -19.74
C LEU A 828 11.76 -20.44 -18.57
N THR A 829 12.15 -21.11 -17.48
CA THR A 829 11.54 -20.91 -16.16
C THR A 829 12.06 -19.62 -15.50
N SER A 830 11.54 -19.27 -14.32
CA SER A 830 12.10 -18.21 -13.46
C SER A 830 13.59 -18.37 -13.17
N ASP A 831 14.05 -19.61 -13.19
CA ASP A 831 15.39 -20.02 -12.74
C ASP A 831 16.33 -20.21 -13.95
N GLN A 832 15.90 -19.78 -15.14
CA GLN A 832 16.60 -19.92 -16.44
C GLN A 832 16.89 -21.37 -16.86
N LEU A 833 16.12 -22.32 -16.33
CA LEU A 833 16.08 -23.70 -16.83
C LEU A 833 15.20 -23.75 -18.08
N LEU A 834 15.59 -24.56 -19.06
CA LEU A 834 14.85 -24.70 -20.31
C LEU A 834 13.67 -25.67 -20.12
N SER A 835 12.45 -25.15 -20.19
CA SER A 835 11.24 -25.94 -20.38
C SER A 835 11.01 -26.23 -21.86
N THR A 836 10.67 -27.47 -22.19
CA THR A 836 10.25 -27.83 -23.56
C THR A 836 8.95 -28.64 -23.55
N LYS A 837 8.12 -28.43 -24.58
CA LYS A 837 6.82 -29.10 -24.72
C LYS A 837 6.51 -29.36 -26.20
N GLU A 838 6.26 -30.61 -26.55
CA GLU A 838 5.73 -30.96 -27.87
C GLU A 838 4.20 -30.82 -27.88
N THR A 839 3.67 -30.24 -28.96
CA THR A 839 2.25 -29.86 -29.12
C THR A 839 1.90 -29.71 -30.61
N THR A 840 0.68 -29.28 -30.92
CA THR A 840 0.26 -28.94 -32.29
C THR A 840 -0.45 -27.59 -32.33
N ILE A 841 -0.46 -26.93 -33.49
CA ILE A 841 -1.24 -25.70 -33.70
C ILE A 841 -2.73 -26.05 -33.79
N SER A 842 -3.52 -25.61 -32.81
CA SER A 842 -4.95 -25.94 -32.68
C SER A 842 -5.84 -25.05 -33.56
N SER A 843 -5.53 -23.75 -33.65
CA SER A 843 -6.22 -22.80 -34.54
C SER A 843 -5.35 -21.57 -34.83
N ILE A 844 -5.74 -20.81 -35.86
CA ILE A 844 -5.19 -19.48 -36.18
C ILE A 844 -6.38 -18.57 -36.52
N GLY A 845 -6.50 -17.40 -35.89
CA GLY A 845 -7.66 -16.50 -36.00
C GLY A 845 -7.43 -15.13 -35.33
N THR A 846 -8.49 -14.36 -35.09
CA THR A 846 -8.40 -13.10 -34.30
C THR A 846 -8.41 -13.37 -32.79
N ASN A 847 -7.96 -12.39 -32.01
CA ASN A 847 -7.88 -12.48 -30.56
C ASN A 847 -9.20 -12.07 -29.86
N SER A 848 -10.23 -12.91 -29.98
CA SER A 848 -11.61 -12.64 -29.47
C SER A 848 -11.75 -12.48 -27.95
N ASN A 849 -10.68 -12.66 -27.17
CA ASN A 849 -10.76 -12.85 -25.72
C ASN A 849 -10.17 -11.67 -24.91
N THR A 850 -9.84 -10.55 -25.55
CA THR A 850 -9.25 -9.35 -24.91
C THR A 850 -10.30 -8.32 -24.54
N TRP A 851 -10.95 -8.52 -23.40
CA TRP A 851 -12.02 -7.67 -22.88
C TRP A 851 -11.47 -6.34 -22.31
N PRO A 852 -12.32 -5.28 -22.25
CA PRO A 852 -12.00 -4.04 -21.53
C PRO A 852 -11.57 -4.30 -20.08
N CYS A 853 -10.60 -3.55 -19.60
CA CYS A 853 -9.99 -3.70 -18.29
C CYS A 853 -10.34 -2.52 -17.36
N ASN A 854 -10.35 -2.79 -16.06
CA ASN A 854 -10.52 -1.78 -15.03
C ASN A 854 -9.38 -1.88 -14.00
N PRO A 855 -8.41 -0.94 -13.98
CA PRO A 855 -8.27 0.23 -14.86
C PRO A 855 -7.92 -0.12 -16.33
N PRO A 856 -8.13 0.80 -17.29
CA PRO A 856 -7.78 0.60 -18.70
C PRO A 856 -6.26 0.46 -18.93
N ARG A 857 -5.86 -0.74 -19.38
CA ARG A 857 -4.51 -1.11 -19.81
C ARG A 857 -4.53 -1.62 -21.25
N HIS A 858 -3.35 -1.71 -21.88
CA HIS A 858 -3.18 -2.23 -23.24
C HIS A 858 -3.88 -3.59 -23.44
N ARG A 859 -4.46 -3.77 -24.62
CA ARG A 859 -5.09 -5.02 -25.08
C ARG A 859 -4.49 -5.39 -26.43
N LEU A 860 -4.17 -6.67 -26.63
CA LEU A 860 -3.66 -7.15 -27.90
C LEU A 860 -4.80 -7.42 -28.90
N ILE A 861 -5.36 -6.33 -29.44
CA ILE A 861 -6.42 -6.31 -30.47
C ILE A 861 -5.83 -6.29 -31.88
N ASN A 862 -6.68 -6.47 -32.90
CA ASN A 862 -6.33 -6.42 -34.33
C ASN A 862 -5.10 -7.26 -34.75
N THR A 863 -4.73 -8.24 -33.92
CA THR A 863 -3.56 -9.09 -34.04
C THR A 863 -4.00 -10.54 -34.19
N GLU A 864 -3.25 -11.31 -34.97
CA GLU A 864 -3.53 -12.72 -35.20
C GLU A 864 -3.00 -13.60 -34.06
N ASN A 865 -3.89 -14.44 -33.51
CA ASN A 865 -3.58 -15.42 -32.49
C ASN A 865 -3.27 -16.77 -33.17
N ILE A 866 -2.08 -17.32 -32.90
CA ILE A 866 -1.72 -18.71 -33.22
C ILE A 866 -1.89 -19.55 -31.95
N SER A 867 -2.98 -20.31 -31.85
CA SER A 867 -3.29 -21.12 -30.68
C SER A 867 -2.64 -22.50 -30.76
N ILE A 868 -2.21 -23.02 -29.60
CA ILE A 868 -1.65 -24.36 -29.42
C ILE A 868 -2.71 -25.32 -28.83
N ALA A 869 -2.52 -26.63 -28.99
CA ALA A 869 -3.46 -27.65 -28.52
C ALA A 869 -3.25 -28.00 -27.03
N GLU A 870 -1.99 -28.15 -26.63
CA GLU A 870 -1.55 -28.30 -25.24
C GLU A 870 -0.57 -27.17 -24.91
N GLY A 871 -0.75 -26.56 -23.73
CA GLY A 871 0.13 -25.51 -23.20
C GLY A 871 1.49 -26.04 -22.72
N ALA A 872 2.48 -25.15 -22.69
CA ALA A 872 3.78 -25.38 -22.08
C ALA A 872 3.83 -24.82 -20.64
N SER A 873 4.78 -25.27 -19.82
CA SER A 873 5.01 -24.76 -18.46
C SER A 873 5.83 -23.45 -18.42
N CYS A 874 5.79 -22.65 -19.49
CA CYS A 874 6.49 -21.38 -19.63
C CYS A 874 5.54 -20.27 -20.11
N TRP A 875 5.78 -19.05 -19.63
CA TRP A 875 5.00 -17.85 -19.96
C TRP A 875 5.58 -17.05 -21.15
N GLY A 876 6.70 -17.51 -21.72
CA GLY A 876 7.31 -16.96 -22.93
C GLY A 876 8.22 -17.99 -23.57
N GLY A 877 8.26 -18.07 -24.90
CA GLY A 877 9.14 -19.02 -25.59
C GLY A 877 9.07 -19.05 -27.12
N VAL A 878 10.03 -19.74 -27.71
CA VAL A 878 10.14 -20.05 -29.15
C VAL A 878 9.21 -21.20 -29.53
N ILE A 879 8.57 -21.09 -30.70
CA ILE A 879 7.86 -22.19 -31.37
C ILE A 879 8.67 -22.60 -32.60
N ALA A 880 9.09 -23.86 -32.67
CA ALA A 880 9.80 -24.45 -33.83
C ALA A 880 9.11 -25.75 -34.30
N ARG A 881 9.27 -26.14 -35.57
CA ARG A 881 8.57 -27.30 -36.14
C ARG A 881 9.26 -28.64 -35.85
N MET A 882 8.46 -29.67 -35.60
CA MET A 882 8.97 -31.03 -35.33
C MET A 882 9.60 -31.73 -36.54
N ASP A 883 9.24 -31.37 -37.78
CA ASP A 883 9.88 -31.93 -38.98
C ASP A 883 11.33 -31.43 -39.12
N GLN A 884 11.58 -30.17 -38.76
CA GLN A 884 12.90 -29.56 -38.79
C GLN A 884 13.79 -30.06 -37.64
N LEU A 885 13.24 -30.14 -36.42
CA LEU A 885 13.96 -30.67 -35.24
C LEU A 885 14.38 -32.14 -35.42
N LYS A 886 13.59 -32.95 -36.13
CA LYS A 886 13.89 -34.36 -36.44
C LYS A 886 14.86 -34.57 -37.62
N SER A 887 15.29 -33.50 -38.30
CA SER A 887 16.18 -33.58 -39.45
C SER A 887 17.49 -32.78 -39.29
N ILE A 888 17.72 -32.23 -38.10
CA ILE A 888 18.87 -31.36 -37.78
C ILE A 888 20.20 -32.12 -37.80
N GLN A 889 21.21 -31.55 -38.45
CA GLN A 889 22.56 -32.12 -38.58
C GLN A 889 23.57 -31.43 -37.65
N LYS A 890 24.75 -32.05 -37.41
CA LYS A 890 25.77 -31.51 -36.50
C LYS A 890 26.28 -30.15 -37.00
N GLY A 891 25.87 -29.07 -36.34
CA GLY A 891 26.17 -27.69 -36.71
C GLY A 891 25.02 -26.90 -37.39
N GLU A 892 23.85 -27.51 -37.61
CA GLU A 892 22.63 -26.76 -37.98
C GLU A 892 21.93 -26.16 -36.75
N LYS A 893 21.26 -25.03 -36.93
CA LYS A 893 20.57 -24.30 -35.84
C LYS A 893 19.06 -24.57 -35.82
N VAL A 894 18.43 -24.43 -34.65
CA VAL A 894 16.96 -24.45 -34.54
C VAL A 894 16.37 -23.21 -35.20
N ARG A 895 15.51 -23.42 -36.20
CA ARG A 895 14.75 -22.34 -36.86
C ARG A 895 13.45 -22.03 -36.12
N VAL A 896 13.31 -20.79 -35.67
CA VAL A 896 12.12 -20.24 -35.00
C VAL A 896 11.03 -19.95 -36.03
N SER A 897 9.82 -20.47 -35.81
CA SER A 897 8.66 -20.28 -36.69
C SER A 897 7.64 -19.26 -36.16
N ALA A 898 7.59 -19.08 -34.84
CA ALA A 898 6.76 -18.08 -34.14
C ALA A 898 7.26 -17.90 -32.71
N TRP A 899 6.75 -16.87 -32.01
CA TRP A 899 6.97 -16.67 -30.57
C TRP A 899 5.68 -16.86 -29.78
N LEU A 900 5.74 -17.62 -28.70
CA LEU A 900 4.69 -17.78 -27.69
C LEU A 900 4.80 -16.65 -26.66
N MET A 901 3.89 -15.67 -26.73
CA MET A 901 3.78 -14.55 -25.77
C MET A 901 2.72 -14.82 -24.71
N THR A 902 2.85 -14.19 -23.54
CA THR A 902 1.73 -14.01 -22.61
C THR A 902 0.88 -12.81 -23.02
N VAL A 903 -0.43 -12.93 -22.84
CA VAL A 903 -1.42 -11.85 -23.00
C VAL A 903 -2.26 -11.78 -21.73
N SER A 904 -2.58 -10.55 -21.31
CA SER A 904 -3.45 -10.28 -20.16
C SER A 904 -4.76 -9.62 -20.58
N SER A 905 -5.84 -10.01 -19.93
CA SER A 905 -7.16 -9.37 -19.99
C SER A 905 -7.72 -9.26 -18.58
N GLN A 906 -8.85 -8.59 -18.43
CA GLN A 906 -9.72 -8.78 -17.27
C GLN A 906 -10.94 -9.61 -17.70
N SER A 907 -11.53 -10.36 -16.77
CA SER A 907 -12.78 -11.10 -16.95
C SER A 907 -13.53 -11.09 -15.62
N SER A 908 -14.79 -10.64 -15.62
CA SER A 908 -15.60 -10.45 -14.41
C SER A 908 -14.91 -9.68 -13.28
N GLY A 909 -14.06 -8.69 -13.62
CA GLY A 909 -13.27 -7.91 -12.67
C GLY A 909 -12.02 -8.61 -12.10
N THR A 910 -11.73 -9.86 -12.51
CA THR A 910 -10.50 -10.59 -12.16
C THR A 910 -9.53 -10.62 -13.34
N ASP A 911 -8.23 -10.54 -13.07
CA ASP A 911 -7.21 -10.56 -14.12
C ASP A 911 -6.99 -11.99 -14.65
N SER A 912 -7.00 -12.13 -15.97
CA SER A 912 -6.79 -13.39 -16.68
C SER A 912 -5.56 -13.32 -17.58
N TYR A 913 -4.76 -14.38 -17.56
CA TYR A 913 -3.51 -14.50 -18.32
C TYR A 913 -3.53 -15.81 -19.12
N TRP A 914 -3.09 -15.77 -20.37
CA TRP A 914 -2.90 -16.95 -21.21
C TRP A 914 -1.72 -16.74 -22.17
N THR A 915 -1.28 -17.82 -22.82
CA THR A 915 -0.23 -17.75 -23.84
C THR A 915 -0.79 -17.98 -25.25
N GLN A 916 -0.23 -17.29 -26.24
CA GLN A 916 -0.58 -17.43 -27.66
C GLN A 916 0.62 -17.12 -28.56
N GLY A 917 0.65 -17.70 -29.77
CA GLY A 917 1.72 -17.49 -30.73
C GLY A 917 1.52 -16.24 -31.60
N ILE A 918 2.62 -15.55 -31.93
CA ILE A 918 2.69 -14.43 -32.90
C ILE A 918 3.73 -14.70 -34.00
N ASP A 919 3.44 -14.20 -35.21
CA ASP A 919 4.34 -14.22 -36.37
C ASP A 919 5.36 -13.07 -36.31
N LEU A 920 6.58 -13.36 -35.82
CA LEU A 920 7.67 -12.37 -35.69
C LEU A 920 8.04 -11.73 -37.05
N HIS A 921 7.96 -12.46 -38.16
CA HIS A 921 8.30 -11.93 -39.48
C HIS A 921 7.30 -10.84 -39.94
N ARG A 922 6.07 -10.89 -39.45
CA ARG A 922 4.98 -10.04 -39.91
C ARG A 922 4.67 -8.84 -39.03
N TYR A 923 4.93 -8.95 -37.72
CA TYR A 923 4.69 -7.88 -36.75
C TYR A 923 5.98 -7.24 -36.21
N VAL A 924 7.11 -7.98 -36.16
CA VAL A 924 8.32 -7.54 -35.43
C VAL A 924 9.45 -7.13 -36.38
N PHE A 925 9.82 -7.96 -37.36
CA PHE A 925 10.95 -7.68 -38.24
C PHE A 925 10.83 -6.43 -39.13
N PRO A 926 9.65 -5.94 -39.53
CA PRO A 926 9.55 -4.63 -40.19
C PRO A 926 10.10 -3.49 -39.30
N ILE A 927 9.75 -3.50 -38.01
CA ILE A 927 10.16 -2.50 -37.03
C ILE A 927 11.64 -2.67 -36.65
N VAL A 928 12.12 -3.92 -36.48
CA VAL A 928 13.54 -4.20 -36.20
C VAL A 928 14.44 -3.68 -37.32
N ARG A 929 14.13 -3.99 -38.59
CA ARG A 929 14.91 -3.52 -39.74
C ARG A 929 14.97 -2.01 -39.82
N GLU A 930 13.85 -1.33 -39.58
CA GLU A 930 13.80 0.13 -39.58
C GLU A 930 14.68 0.76 -38.48
N ILE A 931 14.72 0.15 -37.29
CA ILE A 931 15.62 0.54 -36.19
C ILE A 931 17.09 0.30 -36.57
N GLU A 932 17.43 -0.82 -37.20
CA GLU A 932 18.79 -1.16 -37.64
C GLU A 932 19.28 -0.23 -38.77
N GLU A 933 18.47 -0.03 -39.82
CA GLU A 933 18.76 0.81 -40.98
C GLU A 933 18.98 2.27 -40.59
N LYS A 934 18.08 2.82 -39.74
CA LYS A 934 18.15 4.21 -39.25
C LYS A 934 19.02 4.37 -37.99
N LYS A 935 19.54 3.28 -37.43
CA LYS A 935 20.35 3.20 -36.20
C LYS A 935 19.72 3.92 -35.00
N LEU A 936 18.43 3.71 -34.80
CA LEU A 936 17.64 4.43 -33.81
C LEU A 936 17.93 3.94 -32.38
N THR A 937 18.32 4.88 -31.52
CA THR A 937 18.47 4.63 -30.07
C THR A 937 17.13 4.50 -29.35
N ARG A 938 16.08 5.11 -29.92
CA ARG A 938 14.67 5.08 -29.50
C ARG A 938 13.81 5.23 -30.76
N TYR A 939 12.71 4.48 -30.84
CA TYR A 939 11.75 4.54 -31.95
C TYR A 939 10.31 4.59 -31.46
N ASP A 940 9.77 5.81 -31.40
CA ASP A 940 8.36 6.08 -31.10
C ASP A 940 7.51 5.92 -32.38
N HIS A 941 7.32 4.69 -32.85
CA HIS A 941 6.52 4.41 -34.06
C HIS A 941 5.06 4.84 -33.88
N VAL A 942 4.51 5.52 -34.89
CA VAL A 942 3.09 5.89 -34.96
C VAL A 942 2.37 4.93 -35.87
N THR A 943 1.48 4.10 -35.31
CA THR A 943 0.56 3.30 -36.12
C THR A 943 -0.60 4.16 -36.65
N TRP A 944 -1.08 3.80 -37.83
CA TRP A 944 -2.26 4.39 -38.46
C TRP A 944 -3.22 3.25 -38.81
N ASP A 945 -4.49 3.40 -38.45
CA ASP A 945 -5.52 2.35 -38.55
C ASP A 945 -6.86 2.92 -39.06
N LEU A 946 -7.91 2.09 -39.09
CA LEU A 946 -9.25 2.49 -39.56
C LEU A 946 -10.18 3.02 -38.44
N GLY A 947 -9.73 3.04 -37.19
CA GLY A 947 -10.48 3.44 -36.01
C GLY A 947 -11.36 2.34 -35.39
N PHE A 948 -11.22 1.07 -35.80
CA PHE A 948 -12.06 -0.05 -35.35
C PHE A 948 -11.29 -1.31 -34.96
N GLU A 949 -11.91 -2.08 -34.06
CA GLU A 949 -11.52 -3.40 -33.61
C GLU A 949 -12.27 -4.47 -34.44
N PHE A 950 -11.56 -5.48 -34.93
CA PHE A 950 -12.06 -6.47 -35.87
C PHE A 950 -11.98 -7.90 -35.32
N SER A 951 -13.04 -8.70 -35.53
CA SER A 951 -13.03 -10.15 -35.30
C SER A 951 -13.19 -10.94 -36.61
N ASP A 952 -12.94 -12.25 -36.60
CA ASP A 952 -13.03 -13.12 -37.79
C ASP A 952 -14.29 -14.01 -37.82
N VAL A 953 -15.15 -13.79 -38.80
CA VAL A 953 -16.46 -14.47 -38.87
C VAL A 953 -16.39 -15.75 -39.69
N ALA A 954 -17.10 -16.79 -39.24
CA ALA A 954 -17.22 -18.04 -39.96
C ALA A 954 -17.90 -17.84 -41.33
N LEU A 955 -17.24 -18.29 -42.40
CA LEU A 955 -17.70 -18.11 -43.79
C LEU A 955 -19.16 -18.59 -44.06
N PRO A 956 -19.70 -19.66 -43.43
CA PRO A 956 -21.12 -20.01 -43.55
C PRO A 956 -22.07 -18.91 -43.02
N THR A 957 -21.73 -18.27 -41.89
CA THR A 957 -22.49 -17.15 -41.33
C THR A 957 -22.48 -15.96 -42.29
N VAL A 958 -21.33 -15.66 -42.89
CA VAL A 958 -21.20 -14.56 -43.86
C VAL A 958 -21.93 -14.86 -45.18
N SER A 959 -22.03 -16.14 -45.57
CA SER A 959 -22.91 -16.59 -46.66
C SER A 959 -24.39 -16.31 -46.35
N THR A 960 -24.85 -16.56 -45.13
CA THR A 960 -26.22 -16.19 -44.70
C THR A 960 -26.45 -14.68 -44.55
N LEU A 961 -25.40 -13.86 -44.61
CA LEU A 961 -25.43 -12.40 -44.61
C LEU A 961 -25.23 -11.79 -46.01
N GLY A 962 -25.42 -12.59 -47.07
CA GLY A 962 -25.52 -12.13 -48.45
C GLY A 962 -24.23 -12.19 -49.26
N LEU A 963 -23.17 -12.84 -48.77
CA LEU A 963 -21.92 -12.98 -49.53
C LEU A 963 -22.13 -13.78 -50.82
N SER A 964 -21.75 -13.19 -51.95
CA SER A 964 -21.90 -13.82 -53.26
C SER A 964 -21.16 -15.17 -53.35
N GLU A 965 -21.76 -16.16 -54.01
CA GLU A 965 -21.19 -17.51 -54.17
C GLU A 965 -19.79 -17.46 -54.82
N ARG A 966 -19.55 -16.48 -55.68
CA ARG A 966 -18.23 -16.17 -56.24
C ARG A 966 -17.22 -15.86 -55.13
N ARG A 967 -17.49 -14.88 -54.27
CA ARG A 967 -16.58 -14.52 -53.17
C ARG A 967 -16.43 -15.68 -52.19
N PHE A 968 -17.50 -16.38 -51.84
CA PHE A 968 -17.44 -17.59 -51.01
C PHE A 968 -16.43 -18.62 -51.57
N ASN A 969 -16.50 -18.90 -52.88
CA ASN A 969 -15.55 -19.78 -53.56
C ASN A 969 -14.12 -19.21 -53.61
N GLU A 970 -13.94 -17.88 -53.70
CA GLU A 970 -12.63 -17.22 -53.59
C GLU A 970 -12.03 -17.37 -52.17
N TYR A 971 -12.79 -17.20 -51.09
CA TYR A 971 -12.37 -17.50 -49.71
C TYR A 971 -11.99 -18.98 -49.55
N VAL A 972 -12.81 -19.92 -50.04
CA VAL A 972 -12.51 -21.37 -50.00
C VAL A 972 -11.25 -21.72 -50.80
N LYS A 973 -11.00 -21.05 -51.93
CA LYS A 973 -9.78 -21.22 -52.73
C LYS A 973 -8.54 -20.72 -51.98
N GLN A 974 -8.63 -19.60 -51.27
CA GLN A 974 -7.53 -19.10 -50.44
C GLN A 974 -7.30 -19.95 -49.19
N ALA A 975 -8.35 -20.43 -48.52
CA ALA A 975 -8.24 -21.38 -47.41
C ALA A 975 -7.43 -22.63 -47.81
N LYS A 976 -7.71 -23.19 -48.99
CA LYS A 976 -6.93 -24.30 -49.59
C LYS A 976 -5.48 -23.91 -49.90
N LYS A 977 -5.23 -22.70 -50.39
CA LYS A 977 -3.87 -22.18 -50.68
C LYS A 977 -3.03 -22.02 -49.42
N ILE A 978 -3.59 -21.44 -48.35
CA ILE A 978 -2.87 -21.17 -47.10
C ILE A 978 -2.82 -22.40 -46.18
N ARG A 979 -3.67 -23.42 -46.40
CA ARG A 979 -3.92 -24.56 -45.49
C ARG A 979 -4.34 -24.11 -44.09
N GLY A 980 -5.28 -23.18 -44.05
CA GLY A 980 -5.84 -22.57 -42.85
C GLY A 980 -7.23 -22.00 -43.15
N ILE A 981 -7.88 -21.41 -42.16
CA ILE A 981 -9.24 -20.88 -42.34
C ILE A 981 -9.13 -19.42 -42.82
N ALA A 982 -9.42 -19.17 -44.10
CA ALA A 982 -9.64 -17.82 -44.59
C ALA A 982 -11.02 -17.34 -44.10
N ARG A 983 -11.06 -16.21 -43.39
CA ARG A 983 -12.28 -15.63 -42.82
C ARG A 983 -12.30 -14.12 -43.10
N PRO A 984 -13.43 -13.57 -43.57
CA PRO A 984 -13.60 -12.12 -43.63
C PRO A 984 -13.65 -11.53 -42.21
N LEU A 985 -13.31 -10.26 -42.09
CA LEU A 985 -13.32 -9.54 -40.82
C LEU A 985 -14.66 -8.82 -40.64
N ILE A 986 -15.18 -8.75 -39.41
CA ILE A 986 -16.33 -7.91 -39.05
C ILE A 986 -15.89 -6.79 -38.10
N VAL A 987 -16.55 -5.64 -38.20
CA VAL A 987 -16.38 -4.54 -37.25
C VAL A 987 -17.11 -4.88 -35.94
N GLU A 988 -16.36 -5.08 -34.85
CA GLU A 988 -16.92 -5.32 -33.51
C GLU A 988 -17.20 -4.00 -32.78
N THR A 989 -16.20 -3.11 -32.73
CA THR A 989 -16.33 -1.83 -32.02
C THR A 989 -15.43 -0.75 -32.61
N ARG A 990 -15.81 0.51 -32.42
CA ARG A 990 -14.95 1.67 -32.73
C ARG A 990 -13.98 1.87 -31.56
N MET A 991 -12.70 2.05 -31.86
CA MET A 991 -11.60 2.20 -30.88
C MET A 991 -11.46 3.63 -30.35
N GLN A 992 -12.20 4.60 -30.90
CA GLN A 992 -12.24 5.97 -30.40
C GLN A 992 -13.67 6.51 -30.51
N PRO A 993 -14.19 7.25 -29.51
CA PRO A 993 -15.45 7.98 -29.68
C PRO A 993 -15.29 9.04 -30.79
N PRO A 994 -16.35 9.33 -31.59
CA PRO A 994 -16.26 10.36 -32.61
C PRO A 994 -16.09 11.74 -31.95
N LYS A 995 -15.11 12.54 -32.43
CA LYS A 995 -14.70 13.83 -31.82
C LYS A 995 -15.82 14.86 -31.74
N VAL A 996 -16.79 14.78 -32.65
CA VAL A 996 -18.05 15.53 -32.66
C VAL A 996 -19.17 14.50 -32.82
N SER A 997 -20.40 14.84 -32.41
CA SER A 997 -21.55 14.01 -32.80
C SER A 997 -21.72 14.09 -34.31
N LEU A 998 -21.34 13.03 -35.03
CA LEU A 998 -21.49 12.91 -36.47
C LEU A 998 -22.96 13.13 -36.86
N THR A 999 -23.18 13.80 -37.99
CA THR A 999 -24.51 13.83 -38.61
C THR A 999 -24.90 12.43 -39.08
N GLU A 1000 -26.20 12.16 -39.21
CA GLU A 1000 -26.70 10.87 -39.72
C GLU A 1000 -26.12 10.53 -41.10
N GLU A 1001 -25.87 11.56 -41.93
CA GLU A 1001 -25.19 11.43 -43.22
C GLU A 1001 -23.72 11.01 -43.10
N GLU A 1002 -22.94 11.59 -42.19
CA GLU A 1002 -21.54 11.24 -41.99
C GLU A 1002 -21.41 9.82 -41.40
N GLU A 1003 -22.26 9.49 -40.43
CA GLU A 1003 -22.29 8.14 -39.87
C GLU A 1003 -22.79 7.08 -40.87
N ALA A 1004 -23.69 7.43 -41.80
CA ALA A 1004 -24.07 6.54 -42.91
C ALA A 1004 -22.90 6.22 -43.85
N LYS A 1005 -22.02 7.20 -44.11
CA LYS A 1005 -20.87 7.12 -45.03
C LYS A 1005 -19.66 6.37 -44.44
N GLY A 1006 -19.56 6.27 -43.11
CA GLY A 1006 -18.48 5.55 -42.42
C GLY A 1006 -18.75 4.07 -42.14
N LEU A 1007 -17.75 3.39 -41.56
CA LEU A 1007 -17.88 2.03 -41.02
C LEU A 1007 -18.80 1.99 -39.79
N LYS A 1008 -19.57 0.91 -39.69
CA LYS A 1008 -20.52 0.60 -38.61
C LYS A 1008 -20.23 -0.79 -38.03
N VAL A 1009 -20.60 -0.97 -36.76
CA VAL A 1009 -20.57 -2.29 -36.10
C VAL A 1009 -21.45 -3.26 -36.89
N GLY A 1010 -20.92 -4.45 -37.18
CA GLY A 1010 -21.57 -5.44 -38.03
C GLY A 1010 -21.19 -5.38 -39.52
N ASP A 1011 -20.47 -4.36 -39.99
CA ASP A 1011 -19.95 -4.33 -41.37
C ASP A 1011 -18.90 -5.42 -41.56
N ILE A 1012 -18.97 -6.16 -42.67
CA ILE A 1012 -18.02 -7.23 -42.99
C ILE A 1012 -17.07 -6.77 -44.10
N LEU A 1013 -15.78 -6.66 -43.79
CA LEU A 1013 -14.74 -6.16 -44.70
C LEU A 1013 -14.37 -7.23 -45.74
N LEU A 1014 -14.49 -6.85 -47.02
CA LEU A 1014 -14.14 -7.69 -48.17
C LEU A 1014 -12.83 -7.24 -48.81
N GLU A 1015 -12.64 -5.95 -49.03
CA GLU A 1015 -11.47 -5.37 -49.70
C GLU A 1015 -11.04 -4.04 -49.08
N ILE A 1016 -9.73 -3.76 -49.10
CA ILE A 1016 -9.12 -2.47 -48.73
C ILE A 1016 -8.20 -2.08 -49.90
N ASP A 1017 -8.24 -0.85 -50.39
CA ASP A 1017 -7.38 -0.37 -51.50
C ASP A 1017 -7.46 -1.29 -52.75
N SER A 1018 -8.67 -1.79 -53.04
CA SER A 1018 -8.98 -2.83 -54.07
C SER A 1018 -8.22 -4.16 -53.94
N LYS A 1019 -7.75 -4.50 -52.73
CA LYS A 1019 -7.12 -5.80 -52.40
C LYS A 1019 -8.00 -6.57 -51.41
N PRO A 1020 -8.26 -7.87 -51.63
CA PRO A 1020 -9.14 -8.64 -50.76
C PRO A 1020 -8.51 -9.05 -49.41
N VAL A 1021 -9.34 -9.04 -48.37
CA VAL A 1021 -8.95 -9.32 -46.97
C VAL A 1021 -9.46 -10.71 -46.54
N TYR A 1022 -8.53 -11.57 -46.14
CA TYR A 1022 -8.79 -12.98 -45.79
C TYR A 1022 -8.38 -13.39 -44.37
N ARG A 1023 -7.69 -12.50 -43.63
CA ARG A 1023 -7.22 -12.66 -42.24
C ARG A 1023 -6.77 -11.31 -41.68
N VAL A 1024 -6.81 -11.15 -40.36
CA VAL A 1024 -6.44 -9.89 -39.68
C VAL A 1024 -4.98 -9.50 -39.91
N ALA A 1025 -4.08 -10.49 -40.03
CA ALA A 1025 -2.66 -10.25 -40.30
C ALA A 1025 -2.35 -9.59 -41.66
N GLN A 1026 -3.33 -9.43 -42.55
CA GLN A 1026 -3.15 -8.61 -43.75
C GLN A 1026 -3.24 -7.11 -43.46
N LEU A 1027 -3.78 -6.66 -42.32
CA LEU A 1027 -3.88 -5.24 -41.99
C LEU A 1027 -2.50 -4.56 -41.94
N THR A 1028 -1.44 -5.28 -41.55
CA THR A 1028 -0.05 -4.78 -41.57
C THR A 1028 0.58 -4.72 -42.96
N GLU A 1029 -0.11 -5.19 -44.01
CA GLU A 1029 0.33 -5.09 -45.42
C GLU A 1029 -0.16 -3.80 -46.11
N TYR A 1030 -0.97 -2.98 -45.43
CA TYR A 1030 -1.52 -1.74 -45.96
C TYR A 1030 -0.81 -0.52 -45.38
N GLN A 1031 -0.29 0.34 -46.27
CA GLN A 1031 0.33 1.60 -45.88
C GLN A 1031 -0.73 2.69 -45.69
N PHE A 1032 -1.20 2.84 -44.45
CA PHE A 1032 -2.19 3.84 -44.03
C PHE A 1032 -1.60 5.23 -43.76
N GLU A 1033 -0.31 5.31 -43.41
CA GLU A 1033 0.38 6.56 -43.08
C GLU A 1033 0.23 7.64 -44.16
N GLY A 1034 -0.08 8.87 -43.74
CA GLY A 1034 -0.18 10.04 -44.61
C GLY A 1034 -1.44 10.09 -45.48
N ARG A 1035 -2.35 9.11 -45.40
CA ARG A 1035 -3.66 9.13 -46.08
C ARG A 1035 -4.74 9.71 -45.16
N GLU A 1036 -5.63 10.53 -45.70
CA GLU A 1036 -6.82 11.00 -44.96
C GLU A 1036 -7.94 9.95 -44.94
N THR A 1037 -8.15 9.26 -46.08
CA THR A 1037 -9.15 8.20 -46.23
C THR A 1037 -8.60 7.05 -47.08
N VAL A 1038 -9.19 5.86 -46.93
CA VAL A 1038 -8.92 4.68 -47.77
C VAL A 1038 -10.25 4.08 -48.26
N PRO A 1039 -10.35 3.69 -49.55
CA PRO A 1039 -11.51 2.97 -50.05
C PRO A 1039 -11.54 1.54 -49.47
N VAL A 1040 -12.63 1.21 -48.79
CA VAL A 1040 -12.92 -0.10 -48.19
C VAL A 1040 -14.24 -0.61 -48.75
N LEU A 1041 -14.24 -1.84 -49.27
CA LEU A 1041 -15.46 -2.53 -49.70
C LEU A 1041 -15.99 -3.39 -48.56
N VAL A 1042 -17.23 -3.14 -48.15
CA VAL A 1042 -17.91 -3.90 -47.08
C VAL A 1042 -19.18 -4.57 -47.58
N LEU A 1043 -19.52 -5.70 -46.99
CA LEU A 1043 -20.85 -6.31 -47.08
C LEU A 1043 -21.70 -5.78 -45.91
N ARG A 1044 -22.79 -5.08 -46.22
CA ARG A 1044 -23.75 -4.50 -45.26
C ARG A 1044 -25.16 -4.79 -45.78
N ASN A 1045 -26.04 -5.37 -44.96
CA ASN A 1045 -27.44 -5.66 -45.33
C ASN A 1045 -27.63 -6.48 -46.62
N ASN A 1046 -26.73 -7.44 -46.91
CA ASN A 1046 -26.63 -8.21 -48.16
C ASN A 1046 -26.15 -7.44 -49.42
N GLU A 1047 -25.69 -6.19 -49.28
CA GLU A 1047 -25.18 -5.38 -50.40
C GLU A 1047 -23.66 -5.09 -50.24
N GLU A 1048 -22.91 -5.10 -51.35
CA GLU A 1048 -21.50 -4.71 -51.37
C GLU A 1048 -21.39 -3.18 -51.55
N LEU A 1049 -20.98 -2.47 -50.50
CA LEU A 1049 -20.86 -1.01 -50.45
C LEU A 1049 -19.39 -0.57 -50.43
N LEU A 1050 -19.02 0.35 -51.31
CA LEU A 1050 -17.70 0.97 -51.32
C LEU A 1050 -17.74 2.26 -50.48
N LEU A 1051 -16.98 2.28 -49.38
CA LEU A 1051 -16.92 3.38 -48.42
C LEU A 1051 -15.52 4.00 -48.42
N ASN A 1052 -15.44 5.34 -48.34
CA ASN A 1052 -14.18 6.03 -48.08
C ASN A 1052 -14.02 6.20 -46.57
N VAL A 1053 -13.26 5.29 -45.95
CA VAL A 1053 -13.12 5.21 -44.49
C VAL A 1053 -11.99 6.16 -44.06
N PRO A 1054 -12.20 7.03 -43.05
CA PRO A 1054 -11.13 7.89 -42.53
C PRO A 1054 -10.05 7.05 -41.88
N VAL A 1055 -8.79 7.39 -42.14
CA VAL A 1055 -7.65 6.80 -41.43
C VAL A 1055 -7.45 7.57 -40.13
N VAL A 1056 -7.26 6.83 -39.04
CA VAL A 1056 -7.09 7.37 -37.70
C VAL A 1056 -5.65 7.12 -37.26
N LYS A 1057 -4.98 8.18 -36.79
CA LYS A 1057 -3.70 8.07 -36.09
C LYS A 1057 -3.95 7.44 -34.72
N SER A 1058 -3.18 6.42 -34.34
CA SER A 1058 -3.30 5.85 -33.00
C SER A 1058 -2.86 6.85 -31.93
N TRP A 1059 -3.40 6.70 -30.72
CA TRP A 1059 -2.92 7.42 -29.54
C TRP A 1059 -1.62 6.78 -29.05
N PRO A 1060 -0.71 7.55 -28.40
CA PRO A 1060 0.45 6.98 -27.75
C PRO A 1060 0.07 5.92 -26.70
N ASN A 1061 0.83 4.83 -26.66
CA ASN A 1061 0.71 3.81 -25.61
C ASN A 1061 1.23 4.30 -24.24
N THR A 1062 2.12 5.28 -24.27
CA THR A 1062 2.85 5.89 -23.14
C THR A 1062 3.17 7.36 -23.50
N GLY A 1063 3.36 8.20 -22.48
CA GLY A 1063 3.84 9.58 -22.63
C GLY A 1063 5.23 9.78 -22.01
N ASP A 1064 5.90 10.88 -22.37
CA ASP A 1064 7.25 11.24 -21.87
C ASP A 1064 7.24 12.13 -20.60
N ARG A 1065 6.05 12.39 -20.05
CA ARG A 1065 5.83 13.21 -18.85
C ARG A 1065 4.76 12.62 -17.93
N VAL A 1066 5.05 12.64 -16.63
CA VAL A 1066 4.14 12.27 -15.53
C VAL A 1066 4.28 13.33 -14.44
N ILE A 1067 3.19 13.70 -13.75
CA ILE A 1067 3.23 14.58 -12.58
C ILE A 1067 2.57 13.94 -11.36
N GLN A 1068 3.00 14.36 -10.17
CA GLN A 1068 2.24 14.16 -8.92
C GLN A 1068 1.69 15.51 -8.48
N ILE A 1069 0.37 15.62 -8.34
CA ILE A 1069 -0.29 16.81 -7.79
C ILE A 1069 -1.23 16.40 -6.66
N PHE A 1070 -1.05 16.99 -5.48
CA PHE A 1070 -1.79 16.66 -4.24
C PHE A 1070 -1.79 15.16 -3.85
N GLY A 1071 -0.80 14.40 -4.35
CA GLY A 1071 -0.67 12.95 -4.18
C GLY A 1071 -1.46 12.09 -5.19
N ALA A 1072 -2.13 12.69 -6.17
CA ALA A 1072 -2.60 12.00 -7.37
C ALA A 1072 -1.47 11.94 -8.41
N ILE A 1073 -1.30 10.79 -9.05
CA ILE A 1073 -0.43 10.60 -10.22
C ILE A 1073 -1.27 10.88 -11.48
N VAL A 1074 -0.77 11.79 -12.32
CA VAL A 1074 -1.46 12.29 -13.52
C VAL A 1074 -0.51 12.25 -14.72
N HIS A 1075 -1.00 11.79 -15.86
CA HIS A 1075 -0.26 11.74 -17.13
C HIS A 1075 -1.17 12.07 -18.32
N ALA A 1076 -0.59 12.26 -19.51
CA ALA A 1076 -1.35 12.42 -20.75
C ALA A 1076 -2.17 11.16 -21.08
N SER A 1077 -3.28 11.30 -21.81
CA SER A 1077 -4.16 10.17 -22.16
C SER A 1077 -3.47 9.14 -23.04
N HIS A 1078 -3.52 7.87 -22.64
CA HIS A 1078 -2.98 6.75 -23.42
C HIS A 1078 -4.06 5.99 -24.19
N ALA A 1079 -3.66 5.30 -25.26
CA ALA A 1079 -4.55 4.56 -26.17
C ALA A 1079 -5.62 3.73 -25.44
N ALA A 1080 -5.20 2.86 -24.52
CA ALA A 1080 -6.12 1.99 -23.80
C ALA A 1080 -7.19 2.72 -22.97
N ALA A 1081 -6.91 3.92 -22.45
CA ALA A 1081 -7.94 4.71 -21.77
C ALA A 1081 -8.98 5.24 -22.76
N ILE A 1082 -8.54 5.74 -23.93
CA ILE A 1082 -9.41 6.28 -24.98
C ILE A 1082 -10.26 5.18 -25.62
N GLU A 1083 -9.68 4.01 -25.90
CA GLU A 1083 -10.37 2.80 -26.38
C GLU A 1083 -11.53 2.35 -25.49
N GLN A 1084 -11.44 2.65 -24.20
CA GLN A 1084 -12.32 2.12 -23.16
C GLN A 1084 -13.19 3.24 -22.53
N VAL A 1085 -13.33 4.37 -23.24
CA VAL A 1085 -14.38 5.40 -23.02
C VAL A 1085 -15.72 4.89 -23.55
N ALA A 1086 -16.80 5.15 -22.83
CA ALA A 1086 -18.15 4.79 -23.27
C ALA A 1086 -18.55 5.56 -24.54
N LYS A 1087 -19.16 4.88 -25.52
CA LYS A 1087 -19.58 5.48 -26.81
C LYS A 1087 -20.57 6.65 -26.65
N SER A 1088 -21.33 6.65 -25.55
CA SER A 1088 -22.26 7.71 -25.16
C SER A 1088 -21.60 8.88 -24.42
N ALA A 1089 -20.34 8.76 -24.00
CA ALA A 1089 -19.67 9.78 -23.20
C ALA A 1089 -19.58 11.12 -23.94
N ARG A 1090 -19.63 12.20 -23.15
CA ARG A 1090 -19.43 13.58 -23.57
C ARG A 1090 -18.51 14.25 -22.55
N ASN A 1091 -17.87 15.36 -22.91
CA ASN A 1091 -16.97 16.13 -22.06
C ASN A 1091 -15.67 15.41 -21.61
N VAL A 1092 -15.36 14.22 -22.14
CA VAL A 1092 -14.03 13.60 -22.04
C VAL A 1092 -13.11 14.32 -23.04
N PRO A 1093 -11.87 14.73 -22.68
CA PRO A 1093 -10.95 15.36 -23.62
C PRO A 1093 -10.44 14.34 -24.65
N LEU A 1094 -10.79 14.54 -25.92
CA LEU A 1094 -10.44 13.68 -27.08
C LEU A 1094 -9.73 14.48 -28.21
N ASP A 1095 -9.44 15.74 -27.94
CA ASP A 1095 -8.95 16.80 -28.81
C ASP A 1095 -7.60 17.39 -28.33
N SER A 1096 -7.29 17.22 -27.05
CA SER A 1096 -6.03 17.59 -26.36
C SER A 1096 -5.29 16.37 -25.80
N GLU A 1097 -4.12 16.55 -25.17
CA GLU A 1097 -3.42 15.46 -24.45
C GLU A 1097 -4.30 14.80 -23.37
N GLY A 1098 -5.06 15.60 -22.62
CA GLY A 1098 -6.00 15.16 -21.60
C GLY A 1098 -5.30 14.68 -20.32
N LEU A 1099 -5.66 15.27 -19.18
CA LEU A 1099 -5.02 15.03 -17.88
C LEU A 1099 -5.63 13.83 -17.16
N TYR A 1100 -5.15 12.62 -17.47
CA TYR A 1100 -5.66 11.36 -16.93
C TYR A 1100 -5.09 11.02 -15.55
N ILE A 1101 -5.96 10.81 -14.56
CA ILE A 1101 -5.61 10.40 -13.20
C ILE A 1101 -5.46 8.89 -13.16
N SER A 1102 -4.24 8.39 -12.96
CA SER A 1102 -3.93 6.96 -13.04
C SER A 1102 -3.94 6.24 -11.70
N GLY A 1103 -3.54 6.93 -10.64
CA GLY A 1103 -3.46 6.40 -9.28
C GLY A 1103 -3.42 7.54 -8.25
N VAL A 1104 -3.70 7.23 -7.00
CA VAL A 1104 -3.68 8.20 -5.90
C VAL A 1104 -3.07 7.54 -4.66
N SER A 1105 -2.16 8.26 -3.99
CA SER A 1105 -1.41 7.74 -2.85
C SER A 1105 -2.23 7.77 -1.55
N TYR A 1106 -2.04 6.77 -0.68
CA TYR A 1106 -2.64 6.73 0.65
C TYR A 1106 -2.11 7.88 1.52
N GLY A 1107 -2.97 8.46 2.37
CA GLY A 1107 -2.66 9.63 3.19
C GLY A 1107 -2.54 10.94 2.42
N SER A 1108 -2.98 10.99 1.15
CA SER A 1108 -2.93 12.20 0.34
C SER A 1108 -4.26 12.98 0.33
N PRO A 1109 -4.22 14.33 0.23
CA PRO A 1109 -5.43 15.14 0.06
C PRO A 1109 -6.29 14.74 -1.15
N ALA A 1110 -5.68 14.11 -2.16
CA ALA A 1110 -6.36 13.58 -3.33
C ALA A 1110 -7.14 12.27 -3.05
N LEU A 1111 -6.74 11.44 -2.07
CA LEU A 1111 -7.19 10.05 -1.87
C LEU A 1111 -8.71 9.88 -1.99
N ASP A 1112 -9.43 10.74 -1.29
CA ASP A 1112 -10.88 10.67 -1.17
C ASP A 1112 -11.62 11.75 -1.98
N LYS A 1113 -10.94 12.37 -2.95
CA LYS A 1113 -11.40 13.58 -3.65
C LYS A 1113 -11.20 13.47 -5.16
N MET A 1114 -10.01 13.09 -5.60
CA MET A 1114 -9.69 12.74 -6.98
C MET A 1114 -9.85 11.22 -7.16
N ARG A 1115 -10.36 10.76 -8.31
CA ARG A 1115 -10.61 9.33 -8.54
C ARG A 1115 -9.81 8.79 -9.73
N PRO A 1116 -9.10 7.66 -9.60
CA PRO A 1116 -8.44 7.01 -10.73
C PRO A 1116 -9.41 6.68 -11.88
N THR A 1117 -8.90 6.70 -13.12
CA THR A 1117 -9.67 6.53 -14.37
C THR A 1117 -10.63 7.69 -14.72
N PHE A 1118 -10.37 8.88 -14.15
CA PHE A 1118 -11.01 10.14 -14.51
C PHE A 1118 -9.98 11.08 -15.20
N TRP A 1119 -10.48 12.05 -15.96
CA TRP A 1119 -9.70 13.17 -16.48
C TRP A 1119 -9.97 14.44 -15.68
N ILE A 1120 -8.95 15.27 -15.46
CA ILE A 1120 -9.10 16.65 -14.98
C ILE A 1120 -9.55 17.53 -16.15
N LEU A 1121 -10.51 18.44 -15.90
CA LEU A 1121 -11.03 19.41 -16.86
C LEU A 1121 -10.72 20.86 -16.50
N SER A 1122 -10.71 21.18 -15.21
CA SER A 1122 -10.36 22.52 -14.71
C SER A 1122 -9.88 22.48 -13.26
N ILE A 1123 -8.99 23.40 -12.92
CA ILE A 1123 -8.44 23.62 -11.58
C ILE A 1123 -8.74 25.07 -11.19
N ASP A 1124 -9.41 25.29 -10.06
CA ASP A 1124 -9.96 26.60 -9.64
C ASP A 1124 -10.75 27.30 -10.75
N ASP A 1125 -11.58 26.51 -11.44
CA ASP A 1125 -12.38 26.89 -12.62
C ASP A 1125 -11.57 27.38 -13.85
N HIS A 1126 -10.23 27.30 -13.83
CA HIS A 1126 -9.36 27.50 -14.99
C HIS A 1126 -9.28 26.20 -15.80
N PRO A 1127 -9.67 26.17 -17.09
CA PRO A 1127 -9.56 24.97 -17.93
C PRO A 1127 -8.11 24.50 -18.05
N VAL A 1128 -7.89 23.19 -17.93
CA VAL A 1128 -6.57 22.56 -18.13
C VAL A 1128 -6.70 21.32 -19.01
N SER A 1129 -5.75 21.14 -19.93
CA SER A 1129 -5.80 20.18 -21.03
C SER A 1129 -4.48 19.42 -21.25
N THR A 1130 -3.35 20.03 -20.88
CA THR A 1130 -1.99 19.48 -20.94
C THR A 1130 -1.32 19.52 -19.56
N ILE A 1131 -0.20 18.80 -19.41
CA ILE A 1131 0.64 18.92 -18.20
C ILE A 1131 1.21 20.33 -18.06
N ASP A 1132 1.60 20.98 -19.16
CA ASP A 1132 2.18 22.33 -19.11
C ASP A 1132 1.17 23.38 -18.59
N ASP A 1133 -0.13 23.22 -18.87
CA ASP A 1133 -1.19 24.09 -18.34
C ASP A 1133 -1.22 24.04 -16.80
N VAL A 1134 -1.09 22.83 -16.22
CA VAL A 1134 -1.10 22.62 -14.76
C VAL A 1134 0.15 23.21 -14.11
N LEU A 1135 1.32 23.05 -14.74
CA LEU A 1135 2.58 23.61 -14.25
C LEU A 1135 2.60 25.14 -14.34
N ALA A 1136 2.06 25.71 -15.41
CA ALA A 1136 1.89 27.16 -15.55
C ALA A 1136 0.94 27.70 -14.46
N LEU A 1137 -0.23 27.10 -14.30
CA LEU A 1137 -1.22 27.51 -13.30
C LEU A 1137 -0.66 27.42 -11.87
N ALA A 1138 0.10 26.37 -11.53
CA ALA A 1138 0.71 26.22 -10.21
C ALA A 1138 1.77 27.30 -9.91
N ARG A 1139 2.54 27.72 -10.92
CA ARG A 1139 3.53 28.81 -10.84
C ARG A 1139 2.90 30.20 -10.84
N GLU A 1140 1.70 30.36 -11.39
CA GLU A 1140 0.93 31.62 -11.36
C GLU A 1140 0.15 31.78 -10.04
N ARG A 1141 -0.52 30.71 -9.59
CA ARG A 1141 -1.42 30.72 -8.43
C ARG A 1141 -0.69 30.70 -7.10
N CYS A 1142 0.46 30.02 -7.01
CA CYS A 1142 1.28 29.92 -5.80
C CYS A 1142 0.47 29.53 -4.54
N TRP A 1143 -0.42 28.54 -4.65
CA TRP A 1143 -1.39 28.19 -3.61
C TRP A 1143 -0.77 28.04 -2.21
N ALA A 1144 -1.46 28.54 -1.19
CA ALA A 1144 -0.99 28.52 0.19
C ALA A 1144 -1.13 27.14 0.85
N GLN A 1145 -0.22 26.81 1.76
CA GLN A 1145 -0.27 25.59 2.57
C GLN A 1145 -1.60 25.52 3.37
N GLY A 1146 -2.43 24.53 3.05
CA GLY A 1146 -3.75 24.33 3.67
C GLY A 1146 -4.92 25.00 2.96
N GLU A 1147 -4.70 25.69 1.84
CA GLU A 1147 -5.74 26.20 0.94
C GLU A 1147 -6.56 25.05 0.32
N TYR A 1148 -7.78 25.34 -0.17
CA TYR A 1148 -8.65 24.37 -0.84
C TYR A 1148 -8.81 24.70 -2.33
N VAL A 1149 -8.24 23.84 -3.17
CA VAL A 1149 -8.28 23.93 -4.64
C VAL A 1149 -9.46 23.14 -5.18
N ARG A 1150 -10.21 23.73 -6.11
CA ARG A 1150 -11.36 23.10 -6.78
C ARG A 1150 -10.88 22.31 -8.01
N ILE A 1151 -11.05 20.99 -7.99
CA ILE A 1151 -10.78 20.11 -9.13
C ILE A 1151 -12.10 19.69 -9.78
N LYS A 1152 -12.30 20.04 -11.05
CA LYS A 1152 -13.37 19.50 -11.89
C LYS A 1152 -12.83 18.32 -12.67
N GLN A 1153 -13.48 17.17 -12.56
CA GLN A 1153 -13.06 15.91 -13.16
C GLN A 1153 -14.21 15.20 -13.89
N VAL A 1154 -13.90 14.29 -14.81
CA VAL A 1154 -14.89 13.53 -15.60
C VAL A 1154 -14.50 12.06 -15.72
N ASN A 1155 -15.47 11.14 -15.61
CA ASN A 1155 -15.21 9.71 -15.76
C ASN A 1155 -15.32 9.22 -17.22
N ARG A 1156 -14.95 7.96 -17.48
CA ARG A 1156 -15.10 7.26 -18.78
C ARG A 1156 -16.52 7.22 -19.35
N VAL A 1157 -17.56 7.60 -18.59
CA VAL A 1157 -18.97 7.66 -19.03
C VAL A 1157 -19.40 9.10 -19.36
N GLY A 1158 -18.54 10.10 -19.14
CA GLY A 1158 -18.84 11.53 -19.34
C GLY A 1158 -19.53 12.21 -18.15
N ILE A 1159 -19.65 11.52 -17.01
CA ILE A 1159 -20.21 12.11 -15.78
C ILE A 1159 -19.14 12.97 -15.13
N THR A 1160 -19.40 14.28 -15.04
CA THR A 1160 -18.53 15.25 -14.36
C THR A 1160 -18.81 15.33 -12.87
N SER A 1161 -17.77 15.45 -12.05
CA SER A 1161 -17.87 15.80 -10.63
C SER A 1161 -16.92 16.95 -10.29
N ILE A 1162 -17.17 17.61 -9.16
CA ILE A 1162 -16.30 18.64 -8.58
C ILE A 1162 -15.83 18.13 -7.22
N ALA A 1163 -14.53 18.23 -6.97
CA ALA A 1163 -13.89 17.91 -5.72
C ALA A 1163 -13.18 19.15 -5.15
N SER A 1164 -13.02 19.21 -3.84
CA SER A 1164 -12.18 20.21 -3.16
C SER A 1164 -11.01 19.49 -2.51
N VAL A 1165 -9.80 19.81 -2.95
CA VAL A 1165 -8.55 19.16 -2.54
C VAL A 1165 -7.74 20.15 -1.72
N LYS A 1166 -7.16 19.70 -0.60
CA LYS A 1166 -6.37 20.56 0.28
C LYS A 1166 -4.89 20.58 -0.14
N VAL A 1167 -4.27 21.75 -0.15
CA VAL A 1167 -2.86 21.91 -0.52
C VAL A 1167 -1.96 21.52 0.67
N ASP A 1168 -0.99 20.65 0.44
CA ASP A 1168 -0.03 20.19 1.45
C ASP A 1168 1.35 19.87 0.83
N ASP A 1169 2.03 20.90 0.31
CA ASP A 1169 3.32 20.78 -0.40
C ASP A 1169 4.38 20.05 0.44
N ARG A 1170 4.35 20.25 1.76
CA ARG A 1170 5.24 19.59 2.70
C ARG A 1170 5.31 18.07 2.49
N PHE A 1171 4.19 17.38 2.30
CA PHE A 1171 4.16 15.92 2.12
C PHE A 1171 3.81 15.48 0.70
N TRP A 1172 3.17 16.35 -0.08
CA TRP A 1172 2.63 16.08 -1.41
C TRP A 1172 2.94 17.23 -2.38
N PRO A 1173 4.22 17.59 -2.57
CA PRO A 1173 4.60 18.67 -3.46
C PRO A 1173 4.33 18.29 -4.92
N LEU A 1174 4.33 19.32 -5.78
CA LEU A 1174 4.24 19.15 -7.21
C LEU A 1174 5.55 18.59 -7.76
N TYR A 1175 5.55 17.31 -8.13
CA TYR A 1175 6.65 16.69 -8.85
C TYR A 1175 6.31 16.53 -10.32
N GLN A 1176 7.32 16.72 -11.17
CA GLN A 1176 7.32 16.29 -12.57
C GLN A 1176 8.44 15.28 -12.79
N TRP A 1177 8.08 14.13 -13.38
CA TRP A 1177 9.04 13.23 -14.02
C TRP A 1177 8.99 13.46 -15.53
N ARG A 1178 10.16 13.62 -16.14
CA ARG A 1178 10.32 13.78 -17.59
C ARG A 1178 11.32 12.78 -18.14
N MET A 1179 10.97 12.08 -19.22
CA MET A 1179 11.88 11.20 -19.93
C MET A 1179 12.78 12.01 -20.88
N SER A 1180 14.09 11.80 -20.83
CA SER A 1180 15.00 12.24 -21.88
C SER A 1180 14.92 11.27 -23.05
N ARG A 1181 14.54 11.76 -24.24
CA ARG A 1181 14.32 10.89 -25.42
C ARG A 1181 15.61 10.28 -25.98
N ASP A 1182 16.75 10.94 -25.80
CA ASP A 1182 18.06 10.43 -26.26
C ASP A 1182 18.57 9.27 -25.40
N THR A 1183 18.45 9.41 -24.08
CA THR A 1183 19.01 8.45 -23.10
C THR A 1183 17.98 7.42 -22.64
N GLY A 1184 16.68 7.71 -22.73
CA GLY A 1184 15.59 6.92 -22.13
C GLY A 1184 15.52 7.02 -20.60
N LYS A 1185 16.37 7.83 -19.96
CA LYS A 1185 16.33 8.02 -18.49
C LYS A 1185 15.24 9.01 -18.11
N TRP A 1186 14.57 8.73 -16.99
CA TRP A 1186 13.65 9.66 -16.34
C TRP A 1186 14.41 10.58 -15.39
N GLN A 1187 13.95 11.83 -15.30
CA GLN A 1187 14.44 12.83 -14.36
C GLN A 1187 13.27 13.38 -13.57
N MET A 1188 13.29 13.22 -12.25
CA MET A 1188 12.38 13.89 -11.34
C MET A 1188 12.82 15.34 -11.11
N THR A 1189 11.86 16.25 -11.07
CA THR A 1189 12.04 17.67 -10.73
C THR A 1189 10.94 18.09 -9.76
N LYS A 1190 11.30 18.84 -8.71
CA LYS A 1190 10.35 19.49 -7.80
C LYS A 1190 9.99 20.84 -8.40
N GLU A 1191 8.73 21.03 -8.77
CA GLU A 1191 8.28 22.29 -9.36
C GLU A 1191 8.04 23.33 -8.27
N THR A 1192 8.54 24.55 -8.49
CA THR A 1192 8.58 25.60 -7.47
C THR A 1192 7.52 26.66 -7.78
N GLY A 1193 6.75 27.02 -6.75
CA GLY A 1193 5.59 27.91 -6.85
C GLY A 1193 4.74 27.84 -5.59
N LEU A 1194 4.53 26.63 -5.05
CA LEU A 1194 4.06 26.41 -3.69
C LEU A 1194 5.14 26.86 -2.70
N GLN A 1195 4.92 27.97 -1.99
CA GLN A 1195 5.91 28.50 -1.05
C GLN A 1195 5.80 27.84 0.35
N TYR A 1196 6.70 26.90 0.64
CA TYR A 1196 7.06 26.57 2.02
C TYR A 1196 8.17 27.53 2.48
N GLY A 1197 7.84 28.61 3.21
CA GLY A 1197 8.89 29.54 3.64
C GLY A 1197 8.50 30.90 4.25
N GLN A 1198 7.21 31.26 4.35
CA GLN A 1198 6.78 32.41 5.17
C GLN A 1198 5.37 32.17 5.71
N GLU A 1199 5.25 31.70 6.96
CA GLU A 1199 4.02 31.98 7.72
C GLU A 1199 4.00 33.47 8.05
N VAL A 1200 2.87 34.13 7.74
CA VAL A 1200 2.69 35.55 7.96
C VAL A 1200 2.61 35.81 9.47
N SER A 1201 3.61 36.50 10.02
CA SER A 1201 3.71 36.80 11.47
C SER A 1201 2.77 37.92 11.94
N GLU A 1202 1.63 38.10 11.26
CA GLU A 1202 0.57 39.06 11.62
C GLU A 1202 -0.27 38.60 12.83
N ASN A 1203 -0.16 37.33 13.25
CA ASN A 1203 -0.58 36.89 14.58
C ASN A 1203 0.36 37.44 15.65
N ASN A 1204 0.19 38.75 15.90
CA ASN A 1204 0.98 39.63 16.75
C ASN A 1204 0.78 39.31 18.25
N MET A 1205 1.19 38.10 18.66
CA MET A 1205 1.06 37.55 20.01
C MET A 1205 2.13 38.15 20.93
N PRO A 1206 1.78 39.04 21.88
CA PRO A 1206 2.72 39.98 22.49
C PRO A 1206 3.50 39.40 23.68
N PHE A 1207 4.14 38.23 23.52
CA PHE A 1207 4.83 37.51 24.61
C PHE A 1207 6.25 37.03 24.32
N PHE A 1208 6.76 37.09 23.07
CA PHE A 1208 8.05 36.47 22.72
C PHE A 1208 9.05 37.43 22.08
N THR A 1209 9.74 38.22 22.90
CA THR A 1209 11.07 38.75 22.53
C THR A 1209 12.12 37.67 22.78
N SER A 1210 12.71 37.12 21.72
CA SER A 1210 13.73 36.07 21.82
C SER A 1210 15.04 36.58 22.45
N LYS A 1211 15.41 36.05 23.62
CA LYS A 1211 16.82 36.02 24.04
C LYS A 1211 17.47 34.79 23.41
N ALA A 1212 18.36 35.00 22.45
CA ALA A 1212 19.25 33.94 21.98
C ALA A 1212 20.15 33.49 23.14
N VAL A 1213 20.21 32.18 23.36
CA VAL A 1213 21.18 31.55 24.27
C VAL A 1213 22.39 31.16 23.43
N ALA A 1214 23.54 31.76 23.71
CA ALA A 1214 24.80 31.33 23.11
C ALA A 1214 25.21 29.96 23.70
N LEU A 1215 25.74 29.09 22.87
CA LEU A 1215 26.37 27.83 23.30
C LEU A 1215 27.85 28.10 23.54
N ASP A 1216 28.25 28.19 24.81
CA ASP A 1216 29.67 28.25 25.19
C ASP A 1216 30.36 26.92 24.86
N VAL A 1217 31.43 26.99 24.06
CA VAL A 1217 32.33 25.87 23.79
C VAL A 1217 33.64 26.12 24.55
N PRO A 1218 34.11 25.20 25.41
CA PRO A 1218 35.34 25.42 26.18
C PRO A 1218 36.59 25.26 25.31
N GLU A 1219 37.40 26.31 25.21
CA GLU A 1219 38.73 26.26 24.60
C GLU A 1219 39.72 25.47 25.47
N THR A 1220 40.58 24.68 24.83
CA THR A 1220 41.91 24.32 25.36
C THR A 1220 42.94 24.56 24.26
N ALA A 1221 44.03 25.26 24.59
CA ALA A 1221 44.91 25.88 23.62
C ALA A 1221 46.33 25.31 23.60
N SER A 1222 46.95 25.34 22.42
CA SER A 1222 48.40 25.51 22.26
C SER A 1222 48.74 26.04 20.86
N GLU A 1223 49.31 27.25 20.82
CA GLU A 1223 50.56 27.64 20.11
C GLU A 1223 50.99 26.90 18.82
N ALA A 1224 51.54 27.55 17.77
CA ALA A 1224 51.71 28.97 17.40
C ALA A 1224 52.13 29.00 15.89
N THR A 1225 51.99 30.08 15.12
CA THR A 1225 52.99 31.18 15.00
C THR A 1225 52.58 32.18 13.89
N SER A 1226 53.12 33.42 13.97
CA SER A 1226 53.46 34.42 12.92
C SER A 1226 52.92 34.26 11.48
N THR A 1227 52.51 35.32 10.75
CA THR A 1227 52.61 36.80 10.92
C THR A 1227 51.73 37.51 9.88
N ASP A 1228 51.47 38.81 10.07
CA ASP A 1228 51.26 39.91 9.10
C ASP A 1228 50.54 39.64 7.76
N GLN A 1229 49.62 40.49 7.26
CA GLN A 1229 49.69 41.96 7.29
C GLN A 1229 48.30 42.62 7.10
N GLU A 1230 48.25 43.95 7.22
CA GLU A 1230 47.04 44.77 7.33
C GLU A 1230 46.70 45.55 6.02
N LEU A 1231 45.53 46.21 6.02
CA LEU A 1231 45.09 47.37 5.20
C LEU A 1231 44.11 47.16 4.03
N THR A 1232 43.09 48.02 4.05
CA THR A 1232 42.13 48.38 2.99
C THR A 1232 42.39 49.84 2.58
N PRO A 1233 41.56 50.54 1.76
CA PRO A 1233 40.82 50.22 0.53
C PRO A 1233 41.21 51.17 -0.63
N THR A 1234 40.58 51.09 -1.83
CA THR A 1234 39.92 52.26 -2.52
C THR A 1234 39.31 51.96 -3.91
N ALA A 1235 38.42 52.86 -4.33
CA ALA A 1235 37.50 52.86 -5.48
C ALA A 1235 38.09 52.91 -6.91
N THR A 1236 37.24 52.63 -7.91
CA THR A 1236 36.86 53.61 -8.97
C THR A 1236 35.68 53.12 -9.84
N ALA A 1237 35.05 54.02 -10.59
CA ALA A 1237 33.97 53.75 -11.55
C ALA A 1237 34.41 54.11 -13.00
N PRO A 1238 33.61 53.79 -14.02
CA PRO A 1238 33.20 54.86 -14.95
C PRO A 1238 31.71 54.82 -15.36
N VAL A 1239 31.30 55.82 -16.16
CA VAL A 1239 29.91 56.13 -16.54
C VAL A 1239 29.74 56.10 -18.07
N ALA A 1240 28.62 55.59 -18.60
CA ALA A 1240 28.13 55.92 -19.94
C ALA A 1240 26.60 55.66 -20.11
N ALA A 1241 25.88 56.69 -20.60
CA ALA A 1241 24.52 56.71 -21.16
C ALA A 1241 24.44 57.99 -22.05
N PRO A 1242 23.56 58.15 -23.06
CA PRO A 1242 22.08 58.01 -23.02
C PRO A 1242 21.57 57.20 -24.26
N ALA A 1243 20.35 57.29 -24.83
CA ALA A 1243 19.19 58.18 -24.67
C ALA A 1243 17.88 57.52 -25.17
N GLU A 1244 16.73 58.08 -24.75
CA GLU A 1244 15.39 58.11 -25.42
C GLU A 1244 14.70 56.77 -25.83
N GLY A 1245 13.38 56.60 -25.72
CA GLY A 1245 12.32 57.51 -25.25
C GLY A 1245 11.01 56.77 -24.91
N VAL A 1246 9.99 57.50 -24.45
CA VAL A 1246 8.75 56.97 -23.81
C VAL A 1246 7.52 57.56 -24.51
N PRO A 1247 6.49 56.75 -24.85
CA PRO A 1247 5.21 56.90 -24.15
C PRO A 1247 4.41 55.59 -23.92
N ALA A 1248 3.67 55.55 -22.81
CA ALA A 1248 2.47 54.72 -22.60
C ALA A 1248 1.24 55.46 -23.21
N PRO A 1249 0.01 54.89 -23.36
CA PRO A 1249 -0.69 54.15 -22.30
C PRO A 1249 -1.62 52.98 -22.72
N THR A 1250 -2.11 52.26 -21.69
CA THR A 1250 -3.42 51.55 -21.59
C THR A 1250 -4.09 50.95 -22.81
N ALA A 1251 -4.22 49.62 -22.80
CA ALA A 1251 -5.48 48.90 -23.01
C ALA A 1251 -5.52 47.71 -22.04
#